data_AF-A0A923HWM8-F1
#
_entry.id   AF-A0A923HWM8-F1
#
_cell.length_a   1.000
_cell.length_b   1.000
_cell.length_c   1.000
_cell.angle_alpha   90.00
_cell.angle_beta   90.00
_cell.angle_gamma   90.00
#
_symmetry.space_group_name_H-M   'P 1'
#
loop_
_entity.id
_entity.type
_entity.pdbx_description
1 polymer ?
#
loop_
_entity_poly.entity_id
_entity_poly.type
_entity_poly.pdbx_seq_one_letter_code
_entity_poly.pdbx_strand_id
1 'polypeptide(L)'
;MSLKMCNLLDIEKYLLLEIAYFHLPSEFKNKISRETPMKLDVYIDLLDQCGCSMYPAFISRSQKGKKYIKSRQANFRRIYATSDNLEDVVITGYMNDNYGSYGNTKEKRKTSFVGLAFEDSDNNAAVSFSGCELMYPSSIVLDWGGCLVASLGRVTNHHQKALAFYDANMRGILGERNILGHSKGGNLATYVFINRLTEAVNAYCINAQPYCWYAMNDIQKEALKTDRFEYIVHAEDLTRKASYVSYISRTAPINRYAAKRIINIHGFNEVNFDEFGNLEGTRVIRETTNKLKSKIFKDFTGEKHLSYEECILRFQEKIEASTSVPRLFSTTLDEVLMVTDALAAVLWLKDKDRDGEYIYPVIIKSPSAERFYQLKLRNGHGIAAQCAFEGLPLFVRDSNQTAVHFEEVGHALGIAVSSGIAVPLGIDEKEVFGALELINKKNGRFTMEDFALVNDMTLAMLEVFKKSGQIIDSFRDFSLLRIRRGNEKLFSIEKHAYQKLLFSSSDEKETFLKMITGRKLKADELFFFNRRKFDFGKKEELKALVRREYAIMFEDPQRRYGNECVEVFLKAALWQVRDVRDKRIWAESTAKRIGLGNKLKTPVKKLSETEYIFLEYAAARIKHPMLIVVNAAWDGQVSTALEVVCNQLKQDCLNKTATAIVLKVIK
;
A
#
# COMPACT_ATOMS: atom_id res chain seq x y z
N MET A 1 -37.72 21.26 -1.73
CA MET A 1 -36.57 21.22 -0.81
C MET A 1 -36.74 19.94 0.00
N SER A 2 -35.66 19.22 0.29
CA SER A 2 -35.81 17.81 0.69
C SER A 2 -34.58 17.27 1.44
N LEU A 3 -34.82 16.32 2.36
CA LEU A 3 -33.85 15.45 3.04
C LEU A 3 -33.11 14.49 2.11
N LYS A 4 -33.26 14.60 0.79
CA LYS A 4 -32.42 13.87 -0.18
C LYS A 4 -30.93 14.14 0.09
N MET A 5 -30.13 13.09 0.23
CA MET A 5 -28.72 13.19 0.65
C MET A 5 -27.87 14.00 -0.34
N CYS A 6 -28.27 13.99 -1.62
CA CYS A 6 -27.63 14.76 -2.68
C CYS A 6 -27.90 16.27 -2.62
N ASN A 7 -28.97 16.70 -1.96
CA ASN A 7 -29.37 18.10 -1.84
C ASN A 7 -28.80 18.74 -0.56
N LEU A 8 -28.63 17.95 0.50
CA LEU A 8 -28.07 18.42 1.76
C LEU A 8 -26.58 18.78 1.63
N LEU A 9 -26.25 19.99 2.08
CA LEU A 9 -24.88 20.46 2.26
C LEU A 9 -24.20 19.72 3.42
N ASP A 10 -22.86 19.68 3.42
CA ASP A 10 -22.13 19.03 4.51
C ASP A 10 -22.46 19.69 5.86
N ILE A 11 -22.55 21.03 5.90
CA ILE A 11 -22.90 21.79 7.10
C ILE A 11 -24.29 21.43 7.67
N GLU A 12 -25.25 21.11 6.80
CA GLU A 12 -26.61 20.70 7.17
C GLU A 12 -26.62 19.28 7.74
N LYS A 13 -25.89 18.35 7.10
CA LYS A 13 -25.71 16.97 7.60
C LYS A 13 -25.04 16.97 8.97
N TYR A 14 -24.05 17.84 9.15
CA TYR A 14 -23.35 18.02 10.42
C TYR A 14 -24.26 18.56 11.53
N LEU A 15 -25.21 19.46 11.22
CA LEU A 15 -26.25 19.88 12.17
C LEU A 15 -27.10 18.69 12.62
N LEU A 16 -27.64 17.90 11.68
CA LEU A 16 -28.49 16.73 11.98
C LEU A 16 -27.76 15.65 12.80
N LEU A 17 -26.45 15.53 12.63
CA LEU A 17 -25.58 14.68 13.45
C LEU A 17 -25.38 15.24 14.87
N GLU A 18 -25.10 16.53 14.99
CA GLU A 18 -24.68 17.12 16.26
C GLU A 18 -25.88 17.32 17.22
N ILE A 19 -27.09 17.56 16.72
CA ILE A 19 -28.31 17.69 17.56
C ILE A 19 -28.64 16.41 18.34
N ALA A 20 -28.21 15.24 17.86
CA ALA A 20 -28.39 13.96 18.57
C ALA A 20 -27.62 13.89 19.90
N TYR A 21 -26.66 14.79 20.14
CA TYR A 21 -25.91 14.87 21.39
C TYR A 21 -26.58 15.77 22.45
N PHE A 22 -27.67 16.46 22.09
CA PHE A 22 -28.40 17.35 22.98
C PHE A 22 -29.72 16.70 23.39
N HIS A 23 -29.86 16.38 24.67
CA HIS A 23 -31.00 15.61 25.17
C HIS A 23 -32.05 16.53 25.78
N LEU A 24 -33.27 16.47 25.24
CA LEU A 24 -34.41 17.23 25.76
C LEU A 24 -34.86 16.70 27.14
N PRO A 25 -35.47 17.56 27.98
CA PRO A 25 -36.16 17.15 29.20
C PRO A 25 -37.29 16.13 28.93
N SER A 26 -37.68 15.38 29.97
CA SER A 26 -38.67 14.31 29.82
C SER A 26 -40.06 14.75 29.40
N GLU A 27 -40.45 15.99 29.70
CA GLU A 27 -41.74 16.55 29.29
C GLU A 27 -41.90 16.76 27.78
N PHE A 28 -40.80 16.86 27.03
CA PHE A 28 -40.80 17.07 25.57
C PHE A 28 -40.57 15.77 24.80
N LYS A 29 -39.66 14.92 25.28
CA LYS A 29 -39.14 13.77 24.51
C LYS A 29 -40.11 12.61 24.35
N ASN A 30 -40.96 12.35 25.35
CA ASN A 30 -41.93 11.24 25.29
C ASN A 30 -43.13 11.56 24.38
N LYS A 31 -43.14 12.75 23.78
CA LYS A 31 -44.21 13.24 22.91
C LYS A 31 -43.80 13.33 21.44
N ILE A 32 -42.55 13.00 21.09
CA ILE A 32 -42.11 13.04 19.69
C ILE A 32 -42.41 11.68 19.06
N SER A 33 -43.34 11.66 18.12
CA SER A 33 -43.66 10.51 17.27
C SER A 33 -44.12 11.01 15.90
N ARG A 34 -44.44 10.10 14.97
CA ARG A 34 -45.04 10.49 13.68
C ARG A 34 -46.41 11.12 13.82
N GLU A 35 -47.17 10.72 14.84
CA GLU A 35 -48.50 11.29 15.13
C GLU A 35 -48.39 12.68 15.76
N THR A 36 -47.30 12.94 16.47
CA THR A 36 -47.00 14.24 17.10
C THR A 36 -45.57 14.67 16.78
N PRO A 37 -45.29 15.04 15.51
CA PRO A 37 -43.95 15.39 15.09
C PRO A 37 -43.56 16.77 15.63
N MET A 38 -42.25 16.96 15.87
CA MET A 38 -41.70 18.24 16.34
C MET A 38 -40.93 18.89 15.22
N LYS A 39 -41.19 20.16 14.92
CA LYS A 39 -40.38 20.90 13.93
C LYS A 39 -38.92 21.02 14.38
N LEU A 40 -38.00 20.97 13.43
CA LEU A 40 -36.56 21.02 13.71
C LEU A 40 -36.13 22.33 14.38
N ASP A 41 -36.69 23.47 13.99
CA ASP A 41 -36.46 24.78 14.61
C ASP A 41 -36.89 24.82 16.08
N VAL A 42 -38.05 24.25 16.40
CA VAL A 42 -38.54 24.11 17.78
C VAL A 42 -37.59 23.25 18.60
N TYR A 43 -37.07 22.15 18.04
CA TYR A 43 -36.07 21.33 18.74
C TYR A 43 -34.78 22.12 19.01
N ILE A 44 -34.29 22.88 18.02
CA ILE A 44 -33.12 23.75 18.15
C ILE A 44 -33.35 24.80 19.25
N ASP A 45 -34.55 25.36 19.33
CA ASP A 45 -34.93 26.35 20.34
C ASP A 45 -34.97 25.80 21.76
N LEU A 46 -35.23 24.51 21.92
CA LEU A 46 -35.24 23.82 23.22
C LEU A 46 -33.84 23.38 23.69
N LEU A 47 -32.79 23.56 22.89
CA LEU A 47 -31.43 23.11 23.23
C LEU A 47 -30.85 23.80 24.48
N ASP A 48 -31.22 25.04 24.78
CA ASP A 48 -30.78 25.74 25.99
C ASP A 48 -31.45 25.20 27.27
N GLN A 49 -32.53 24.43 27.12
CA GLN A 49 -33.20 23.69 28.18
C GLN A 49 -32.57 22.29 28.41
N CYS A 50 -31.61 21.88 27.56
CA CYS A 50 -30.84 20.65 27.77
C CYS A 50 -29.93 20.79 29.01
N GLY A 51 -30.29 20.12 30.10
CA GLY A 51 -29.61 20.24 31.39
C GLY A 51 -28.52 19.18 31.69
N CYS A 52 -28.30 18.18 30.83
CA CYS A 52 -27.22 17.20 31.00
C CYS A 52 -26.74 16.51 29.70
N SER A 53 -25.49 16.03 29.71
CA SER A 53 -24.97 15.01 28.78
C SER A 53 -24.05 14.05 29.54
N MET A 54 -23.97 12.78 29.10
CA MET A 54 -22.98 11.82 29.59
C MET A 54 -21.62 11.95 28.92
N TYR A 55 -21.48 12.81 27.91
CA TYR A 55 -20.18 13.27 27.41
C TYR A 55 -19.83 14.61 28.08
N PRO A 56 -18.89 14.65 29.04
CA PRO A 56 -18.48 15.88 29.70
C PRO A 56 -18.00 16.97 28.74
N ALA A 57 -17.59 16.58 27.53
CA ALA A 57 -17.12 17.48 26.47
C ALA A 57 -18.22 18.31 25.80
N PHE A 58 -19.49 17.86 25.80
CA PHE A 58 -20.56 18.50 25.04
C PHE A 58 -21.53 19.32 25.88
N ILE A 59 -21.91 18.85 27.08
CA ILE A 59 -22.82 19.61 27.96
C ILE A 59 -22.36 19.53 29.42
N SER A 60 -21.71 20.59 29.89
CA SER A 60 -21.30 20.78 31.28
C SER A 60 -22.36 21.54 32.07
N ARG A 61 -22.63 21.15 33.33
CA ARG A 61 -23.51 21.91 34.26
C ARG A 61 -22.91 23.25 34.73
N SER A 62 -21.65 23.52 34.38
CA SER A 62 -20.98 24.78 34.69
C SER A 62 -21.54 25.96 33.89
N GLN A 63 -21.32 27.18 34.39
CA GLN A 63 -21.64 28.40 33.64
C GLN A 63 -20.97 28.45 32.26
N LYS A 64 -19.78 27.85 32.12
CA LYS A 64 -19.06 27.69 30.85
C LYS A 64 -19.79 26.74 29.90
N GLY A 65 -20.34 25.63 30.42
CA GLY A 65 -21.15 24.71 29.63
C GLY A 65 -22.46 25.33 29.14
N LYS A 66 -23.17 26.08 29.98
CA LYS A 66 -24.37 26.84 29.57
C LYS A 66 -24.07 27.85 28.45
N LYS A 67 -22.93 28.56 28.52
CA LYS A 67 -22.47 29.45 27.44
C LYS A 67 -22.15 28.69 26.16
N TYR A 68 -21.55 27.51 26.26
CA TYR A 68 -21.27 26.65 25.11
C TYR A 68 -22.55 26.20 24.40
N ILE A 69 -23.57 25.73 25.15
CA ILE A 69 -24.88 25.35 24.59
C ILE A 69 -25.50 26.51 23.84
N LYS A 70 -25.55 27.71 24.44
CA LYS A 70 -26.13 28.90 23.77
C LYS A 70 -25.38 29.27 22.49
N SER A 71 -24.05 29.18 22.50
CA SER A 71 -23.24 29.42 21.31
C SER A 71 -23.53 28.40 20.20
N ARG A 72 -23.68 27.13 20.57
CA ARG A 72 -24.03 26.05 19.62
C ARG A 72 -25.44 26.20 19.08
N GLN A 73 -26.42 26.47 19.94
CA GLN A 73 -27.78 26.77 19.54
C GLN A 73 -27.83 27.94 18.55
N ALA A 74 -27.10 29.03 18.82
CA ALA A 74 -27.03 30.17 17.90
C ALA A 74 -26.44 29.77 16.54
N ASN A 75 -25.43 28.89 16.51
CA ASN A 75 -24.88 28.37 15.26
C ASN A 75 -25.90 27.51 14.51
N PHE A 76 -26.59 26.60 15.19
CA PHE A 76 -27.63 25.77 14.56
C PHE A 76 -28.80 26.60 14.03
N ARG A 77 -29.24 27.63 14.78
CA ARG A 77 -30.24 28.59 14.30
C ARG A 77 -29.77 29.30 13.04
N ARG A 78 -28.49 29.70 12.98
CA ARG A 78 -27.93 30.34 11.80
C ARG A 78 -27.96 29.40 10.60
N ILE A 79 -27.47 28.17 10.77
CA ILE A 79 -27.45 27.15 9.70
C ILE A 79 -28.88 26.86 9.21
N TYR A 80 -29.82 26.63 10.14
CA TYR A 80 -31.22 26.39 9.82
C TYR A 80 -31.85 27.58 9.10
N ALA A 81 -31.66 28.80 9.59
CA ALA A 81 -32.24 30.01 8.99
C ALA A 81 -31.67 30.34 7.60
N THR A 82 -30.48 29.83 7.27
CA THR A 82 -29.86 29.98 5.94
C THR A 82 -30.04 28.75 5.05
N SER A 83 -30.71 27.70 5.54
CA SER A 83 -30.90 26.45 4.84
C SER A 83 -32.28 26.38 4.21
N ASP A 84 -32.31 26.31 2.88
CA ASP A 84 -33.54 26.01 2.15
C ASP A 84 -33.94 24.53 2.33
N ASN A 85 -32.98 23.63 2.60
CA ASN A 85 -33.24 22.18 2.67
C ASN A 85 -33.85 21.69 3.99
N LEU A 86 -33.76 22.49 5.05
CA LEU A 86 -34.17 22.08 6.40
C LEU A 86 -35.50 22.68 6.85
N GLU A 87 -36.09 23.61 6.08
CA GLU A 87 -37.26 24.40 6.47
C GLU A 87 -38.46 23.54 6.92
N ASP A 88 -38.78 22.49 6.15
CA ASP A 88 -39.93 21.62 6.37
C ASP A 88 -39.60 20.34 7.15
N VAL A 89 -38.34 20.21 7.61
CA VAL A 89 -37.89 19.00 8.32
C VAL A 89 -38.51 18.94 9.72
N VAL A 90 -39.14 17.80 10.00
CA VAL A 90 -39.70 17.47 11.31
C VAL A 90 -39.02 16.25 11.90
N ILE A 91 -38.94 16.21 13.22
CA ILE A 91 -38.48 15.06 14.01
C ILE A 91 -39.69 14.19 14.31
N THR A 92 -39.66 12.96 13.80
CA THR A 92 -40.75 11.99 13.88
C THR A 92 -40.47 10.83 14.83
N GLY A 93 -39.24 10.72 15.32
CA GLY A 93 -38.86 9.69 16.28
C GLY A 93 -37.72 10.12 17.19
N TYR A 94 -37.82 9.76 18.47
CA TYR A 94 -36.79 10.02 19.46
C TYR A 94 -36.65 8.85 20.43
N MET A 95 -35.44 8.30 20.51
CA MET A 95 -35.08 7.30 21.52
C MET A 95 -33.82 7.75 22.24
N ASN A 96 -33.86 7.71 23.57
CA ASN A 96 -32.70 8.04 24.41
C ASN A 96 -32.73 7.12 25.63
N ASP A 97 -31.86 6.12 25.67
CA ASP A 97 -31.83 5.13 26.75
C ASP A 97 -30.82 5.45 27.87
N ASN A 98 -30.42 6.72 27.98
CA ASN A 98 -29.51 7.17 29.02
C ASN A 98 -30.14 7.06 30.42
N TYR A 99 -29.33 6.79 31.45
CA TYR A 99 -29.79 6.82 32.83
C TYR A 99 -29.94 8.27 33.34
N GLY A 100 -31.06 8.57 34.02
CA GLY A 100 -31.30 9.85 34.71
C GLY A 100 -32.45 10.67 34.12
N SER A 101 -32.67 11.87 34.67
CA SER A 101 -33.86 12.72 34.38
C SER A 101 -34.03 13.16 32.91
N TYR A 102 -33.02 12.94 32.06
CA TYR A 102 -33.03 13.33 30.65
C TYR A 102 -32.98 12.12 29.70
N GLY A 103 -32.81 10.88 30.19
CA GLY A 103 -32.96 9.65 29.39
C GLY A 103 -34.20 8.83 29.80
N ASN A 104 -34.62 7.89 28.96
CA ASN A 104 -35.94 7.24 29.04
C ASN A 104 -35.93 6.02 29.98
N THR A 105 -34.77 5.65 30.54
CA THR A 105 -34.64 4.48 31.41
C THR A 105 -34.42 4.86 32.88
N LYS A 106 -35.10 4.13 33.76
CA LYS A 106 -34.84 4.12 35.21
C LYS A 106 -33.80 3.04 35.59
N GLU A 107 -33.42 2.17 34.66
CA GLU A 107 -32.43 1.12 34.90
C GLU A 107 -31.01 1.70 34.93
N LYS A 108 -30.28 1.41 36.01
CA LYS A 108 -28.89 1.84 36.20
C LYS A 108 -27.95 0.92 35.41
N ARG A 109 -27.82 1.13 34.09
CA ARG A 109 -26.84 0.42 33.23
C ARG A 109 -25.82 1.38 32.61
N LYS A 110 -24.62 0.86 32.31
CA LYS A 110 -23.41 1.58 31.86
C LYS A 110 -23.38 1.90 30.34
N THR A 111 -24.51 1.90 29.65
CA THR A 111 -24.56 2.02 28.18
C THR A 111 -25.50 3.15 27.76
N SER A 112 -25.10 3.92 26.74
CA SER A 112 -25.88 5.01 26.16
C SER A 112 -26.12 4.82 24.67
N PHE A 113 -27.36 4.98 24.25
CA PHE A 113 -27.85 4.98 22.88
C PHE A 113 -28.89 6.11 22.72
N VAL A 114 -28.72 6.87 21.66
CA VAL A 114 -29.66 7.91 21.21
C VAL A 114 -29.92 7.73 19.72
N GLY A 115 -31.20 7.80 19.35
CA GLY A 115 -31.67 7.79 17.97
C GLY A 115 -32.64 8.94 17.74
N LEU A 116 -32.45 9.67 16.65
CA LEU A 116 -33.38 10.67 16.12
C LEU A 116 -33.84 10.22 14.73
N ALA A 117 -35.12 10.39 14.43
CA ALA A 117 -35.67 10.22 13.09
C ALA A 117 -36.26 11.53 12.59
N PHE A 118 -36.00 11.84 11.33
CA PHE A 118 -36.39 13.05 10.63
C PHE A 118 -37.17 12.69 9.37
N GLU A 119 -38.17 13.49 9.03
CA GLU A 119 -38.92 13.37 7.78
C GLU A 119 -39.14 14.76 7.18
N ASP A 120 -39.19 14.84 5.85
CA ASP A 120 -39.56 16.04 5.09
C ASP A 120 -40.97 15.90 4.48
N SER A 121 -41.46 16.96 3.85
CA SER A 121 -42.78 16.96 3.19
C SER A 121 -42.85 16.08 1.94
N ASP A 122 -41.69 15.75 1.34
CA ASP A 122 -41.54 14.88 0.17
C ASP A 122 -41.46 13.38 0.54
N ASN A 123 -41.70 13.03 1.82
CA ASN A 123 -41.64 11.67 2.36
C ASN A 123 -40.26 11.01 2.22
N ASN A 124 -39.18 11.80 2.26
CA ASN A 124 -37.82 11.33 2.51
C ASN A 124 -37.58 11.35 4.02
N ALA A 125 -36.68 10.48 4.48
CA ALA A 125 -36.41 10.34 5.90
C ALA A 125 -34.92 10.17 6.18
N ALA A 126 -34.50 10.59 7.37
CA ALA A 126 -33.17 10.33 7.89
C ALA A 126 -33.25 9.79 9.32
N VAL A 127 -32.35 8.89 9.71
CA VAL A 127 -32.07 8.62 11.12
C VAL A 127 -30.65 9.06 11.48
N SER A 128 -30.45 9.51 12.71
CA SER A 128 -29.14 9.85 13.27
C SER A 128 -28.91 9.10 14.57
N PHE A 129 -27.71 8.56 14.76
CA PHE A 129 -27.34 7.76 15.93
C PHE A 129 -26.19 8.37 16.74
N SER A 130 -26.25 8.22 18.06
CA SER A 130 -25.17 8.53 19.01
C SER A 130 -25.14 7.51 20.16
N GLY A 131 -23.98 7.26 20.80
CA GLY A 131 -23.91 6.34 21.93
C GLY A 131 -22.49 5.99 22.44
N CYS A 132 -22.40 5.29 23.59
CA CYS A 132 -21.16 4.80 24.23
C CYS A 132 -21.42 3.52 25.05
N GLU A 133 -20.49 2.56 25.04
CA GLU A 133 -20.55 1.33 25.85
C GLU A 133 -19.48 1.36 26.96
N LEU A 134 -19.89 1.37 28.25
CA LEU A 134 -19.11 1.30 29.52
C LEU A 134 -18.52 2.61 30.08
N MET A 135 -19.01 3.04 31.26
CA MET A 135 -18.39 4.04 32.15
C MET A 135 -17.65 3.40 33.35
N TYR A 136 -16.35 3.69 33.50
CA TYR A 136 -15.55 3.59 34.75
C TYR A 136 -14.79 4.94 34.96
N PRO A 137 -14.43 5.33 36.20
CA PRO A 137 -14.23 6.74 36.58
C PRO A 137 -12.88 7.39 36.20
N SER A 138 -12.15 6.90 35.19
CA SER A 138 -10.93 7.54 34.68
C SER A 138 -10.98 7.71 33.14
N SER A 139 -11.42 8.89 32.71
CA SER A 139 -11.94 9.19 31.36
C SER A 139 -10.90 9.55 30.30
N ILE A 140 -9.83 8.76 30.12
CA ILE A 140 -8.86 8.95 29.01
C ILE A 140 -8.54 7.64 28.27
N VAL A 141 -8.60 6.50 28.95
CA VAL A 141 -8.13 5.20 28.40
C VAL A 141 -9.28 4.35 27.82
N LEU A 142 -10.54 4.78 27.95
CA LEU A 142 -11.70 3.90 27.75
C LEU A 142 -12.56 4.12 26.50
N ASP A 143 -12.49 5.27 25.81
CA ASP A 143 -13.10 5.38 24.46
C ASP A 143 -12.53 4.34 23.48
N TRP A 144 -11.32 3.84 23.79
CA TRP A 144 -10.57 2.83 23.06
C TRP A 144 -10.86 1.39 23.52
N GLY A 145 -11.32 1.18 24.76
CA GLY A 145 -11.60 -0.14 25.31
C GLY A 145 -12.87 -0.78 24.73
N GLY A 146 -13.91 0.04 24.48
CA GLY A 146 -15.11 -0.38 23.74
C GLY A 146 -14.85 -0.57 22.23
N CYS A 147 -13.89 0.19 21.67
CA CYS A 147 -13.45 0.04 20.28
C CYS A 147 -12.86 -1.34 19.99
N LEU A 148 -12.13 -1.94 20.93
CA LEU A 148 -11.50 -3.25 20.74
C LEU A 148 -12.51 -4.40 20.67
N VAL A 149 -13.68 -4.29 21.32
CA VAL A 149 -14.70 -5.36 21.30
C VAL A 149 -15.60 -5.28 20.06
N ALA A 150 -15.89 -4.07 19.58
CA ALA A 150 -16.66 -3.86 18.34
C ALA A 150 -15.82 -4.13 17.07
N SER A 151 -14.49 -3.95 17.13
CA SER A 151 -13.57 -4.34 16.04
C SER A 151 -13.35 -5.85 15.92
N LEU A 152 -13.82 -6.66 16.90
CA LEU A 152 -13.80 -8.13 16.87
C LEU A 152 -15.06 -8.75 16.23
N GLY A 153 -15.96 -7.95 15.64
CA GLY A 153 -17.10 -8.46 14.88
C GLY A 153 -18.29 -8.96 15.71
N ARG A 154 -18.34 -8.65 17.01
CA ARG A 154 -19.48 -9.01 17.87
C ARG A 154 -20.62 -8.00 17.73
N VAL A 155 -21.79 -8.47 17.34
CA VAL A 155 -23.04 -7.67 17.36
C VAL A 155 -23.38 -7.32 18.81
N THR A 156 -23.58 -6.03 19.09
CA THR A 156 -23.89 -5.52 20.43
C THR A 156 -25.36 -5.14 20.58
N ASN A 157 -25.82 -4.88 21.80
CA ASN A 157 -27.19 -4.42 22.06
C ASN A 157 -27.51 -3.08 21.35
N HIS A 158 -26.52 -2.19 21.22
CA HIS A 158 -26.70 -0.92 20.48
C HIS A 158 -26.90 -1.15 18.99
N HIS A 159 -26.26 -2.15 18.39
CA HIS A 159 -26.48 -2.51 17.00
C HIS A 159 -27.92 -2.99 16.77
N GLN A 160 -28.45 -3.83 17.66
CA GLN A 160 -29.84 -4.29 17.60
C GLN A 160 -30.83 -3.13 17.80
N LYS A 161 -30.55 -2.22 18.74
CA LYS A 161 -31.38 -1.02 18.95
C LYS A 161 -31.35 -0.06 17.77
N ALA A 162 -30.19 0.17 17.16
CA ALA A 162 -30.05 1.00 15.97
C ALA A 162 -30.88 0.44 14.80
N LEU A 163 -30.79 -0.87 14.57
CA LEU A 163 -31.54 -1.55 13.52
C LEU A 163 -33.05 -1.51 13.78
N ALA A 164 -33.49 -1.81 15.01
CA ALA A 164 -34.90 -1.74 15.38
C ALA A 164 -35.47 -0.32 15.30
N PHE A 165 -34.68 0.69 15.70
CA PHE A 165 -35.07 2.09 15.56
C PHE A 165 -35.18 2.51 14.10
N TYR A 166 -34.24 2.10 13.24
CA TYR A 166 -34.33 2.32 11.80
C TYR A 166 -35.60 1.68 11.23
N ASP A 167 -35.84 0.39 11.49
CA ASP A 167 -36.99 -0.35 10.96
C ASP A 167 -38.32 0.29 11.36
N ALA A 168 -38.45 0.72 12.62
CA ALA A 168 -39.66 1.37 13.11
C ALA A 168 -39.92 2.71 12.43
N ASN A 169 -38.88 3.52 12.25
CA ASN A 169 -39.00 4.90 11.74
C ASN A 169 -38.82 5.02 10.21
N MET A 170 -38.43 3.95 9.51
CA MET A 170 -38.33 3.92 8.05
C MET A 170 -39.48 3.15 7.40
N ARG A 171 -40.31 2.48 8.21
CA ARG A 171 -41.53 1.82 7.73
C ARG A 171 -42.44 2.82 7.03
N GLY A 172 -42.87 2.54 5.81
CA GLY A 172 -43.79 3.40 5.06
C GLY A 172 -43.14 4.65 4.43
N ILE A 173 -41.82 4.82 4.53
CA ILE A 173 -41.09 5.84 3.77
C ILE A 173 -40.97 5.39 2.32
N LEU A 174 -41.51 6.20 1.41
CA LEU A 174 -41.51 5.98 -0.03
C LEU A 174 -40.39 6.76 -0.74
N GLY A 175 -39.91 7.85 -0.13
CA GLY A 175 -38.77 8.64 -0.60
C GLY A 175 -37.41 8.07 -0.19
N GLU A 176 -36.39 8.93 -0.21
CA GLU A 176 -35.02 8.58 0.12
C GLU A 176 -34.86 8.25 1.61
N ARG A 177 -34.11 7.18 1.92
CA ARG A 177 -33.86 6.72 3.29
C ARG A 177 -32.40 6.95 3.65
N ASN A 178 -32.15 7.77 4.65
CA ASN A 178 -30.81 8.22 5.00
C ASN A 178 -30.40 7.78 6.41
N ILE A 179 -29.14 7.43 6.58
CA ILE A 179 -28.55 7.07 7.87
C ILE A 179 -27.35 7.96 8.14
N LEU A 180 -27.40 8.72 9.22
CA LEU A 180 -26.34 9.62 9.65
C LEU A 180 -25.64 9.04 10.88
N GLY A 181 -24.31 8.99 10.87
CA GLY A 181 -23.55 8.60 12.05
C GLY A 181 -22.25 9.37 12.26
N HIS A 182 -21.94 9.71 13.51
CA HIS A 182 -20.68 10.31 13.90
C HIS A 182 -20.03 9.51 15.03
N SER A 183 -18.70 9.37 15.03
CA SER A 183 -17.97 8.60 16.07
C SER A 183 -18.56 7.19 16.25
N LYS A 184 -18.95 6.77 17.47
CA LYS A 184 -19.66 5.49 17.70
C LYS A 184 -20.99 5.40 16.94
N GLY A 185 -21.69 6.51 16.74
CA GLY A 185 -22.90 6.55 15.92
C GLY A 185 -22.65 6.10 14.48
N GLY A 186 -21.45 6.37 13.93
CA GLY A 186 -21.05 5.89 12.62
C GLY A 186 -20.83 4.37 12.54
N ASN A 187 -20.39 3.74 13.63
CA ASN A 187 -20.33 2.27 13.74
C ASN A 187 -21.73 1.65 13.63
N LEU A 188 -22.70 2.25 14.33
CA LEU A 188 -24.10 1.83 14.32
C LEU A 188 -24.74 2.08 12.95
N ALA A 189 -24.50 3.26 12.37
CA ALA A 189 -24.97 3.61 11.03
C ALA A 189 -24.45 2.65 9.95
N THR A 190 -23.15 2.30 10.01
CA THR A 190 -22.53 1.31 9.12
C THR A 190 -23.22 -0.04 9.26
N TYR A 191 -23.49 -0.51 10.48
CA TYR A 191 -24.17 -1.77 10.72
C TYR A 191 -25.61 -1.79 10.16
N VAL A 192 -26.37 -0.71 10.34
CA VAL A 192 -27.73 -0.62 9.79
C VAL A 192 -27.68 -0.64 8.26
N PHE A 193 -26.79 0.15 7.65
CA PHE A 193 -26.61 0.22 6.20
C PHE A 193 -26.34 -1.18 5.59
N ILE A 194 -25.33 -1.90 6.09
CA ILE A 194 -24.97 -3.22 5.54
C ILE A 194 -26.04 -4.30 5.75
N ASN A 195 -27.02 -4.08 6.63
CA ASN A 195 -28.14 -4.99 6.88
C ASN A 195 -29.45 -4.56 6.19
N ARG A 196 -29.48 -3.40 5.50
CA ARG A 196 -30.67 -2.85 4.80
C ARG A 196 -30.40 -2.49 3.34
N LEU A 197 -29.47 -3.20 2.70
CA LEU A 197 -28.98 -2.90 1.36
C LEU A 197 -30.04 -2.88 0.26
N THR A 198 -31.13 -3.63 0.43
CA THR A 198 -32.25 -3.76 -0.52
C THR A 198 -33.21 -2.56 -0.50
N GLU A 199 -33.10 -1.66 0.47
CA GLU A 199 -34.08 -0.61 0.73
C GLU A 199 -33.71 0.76 0.13
N ALA A 200 -32.86 0.77 -0.91
CA ALA A 200 -32.33 2.00 -1.54
C ALA A 200 -31.80 3.03 -0.53
N VAL A 201 -31.24 2.52 0.59
CA VAL A 201 -30.74 3.33 1.69
C VAL A 201 -29.40 3.99 1.37
N ASN A 202 -29.22 5.23 1.84
CA ASN A 202 -27.96 5.96 1.83
C ASN A 202 -27.43 6.15 3.26
N ALA A 203 -26.11 6.26 3.42
CA ALA A 203 -25.51 6.55 4.71
C ALA A 203 -24.36 7.56 4.59
N TYR A 204 -24.26 8.41 5.61
CA TYR A 204 -23.25 9.46 5.74
C TYR A 204 -22.62 9.38 7.12
N CYS A 205 -21.36 8.94 7.16
CA CYS A 205 -20.61 8.66 8.36
C CYS A 205 -19.41 9.60 8.48
N ILE A 206 -19.25 10.23 9.65
CA ILE A 206 -18.14 11.17 9.89
C ILE A 206 -17.32 10.73 11.07
N ASN A 207 -16.00 10.70 10.86
CA ASN A 207 -14.98 10.38 11.86
C ASN A 207 -15.41 9.19 12.73
N ALA A 208 -15.96 8.19 12.03
CA ALA A 208 -16.72 7.13 12.64
C ALA A 208 -15.79 6.06 13.20
N GLN A 209 -16.25 5.37 14.24
CA GLN A 209 -15.64 4.12 14.65
C GLN A 209 -16.00 3.05 13.60
N PRO A 210 -15.01 2.41 12.96
CA PRO A 210 -15.30 1.48 11.87
C PRO A 210 -15.98 0.21 12.38
N TYR A 211 -16.84 -0.37 11.55
CA TYR A 211 -17.39 -1.71 11.80
C TYR A 211 -16.39 -2.78 11.34
N CYS A 212 -16.35 -3.92 12.04
CA CYS A 212 -15.40 -5.00 11.76
C CYS A 212 -15.53 -5.51 10.31
N TRP A 213 -14.53 -5.22 9.47
CA TRP A 213 -14.50 -5.61 8.06
C TRP A 213 -14.61 -7.12 7.84
N TYR A 214 -13.96 -7.91 8.71
CA TYR A 214 -13.94 -9.37 8.61
C TYR A 214 -15.27 -10.02 9.00
N ALA A 215 -16.17 -9.30 9.67
CA ALA A 215 -17.51 -9.78 10.00
C ALA A 215 -18.53 -9.60 8.85
N MET A 216 -18.12 -8.93 7.75
CA MET A 216 -18.98 -8.64 6.61
C MET A 216 -18.80 -9.67 5.48
N ASN A 217 -19.89 -9.99 4.78
CA ASN A 217 -19.82 -10.71 3.52
C ASN A 217 -19.42 -9.78 2.35
N ASP A 218 -19.13 -10.36 1.18
CA ASP A 218 -18.63 -9.58 0.04
C ASP A 218 -19.65 -8.58 -0.51
N ILE A 219 -20.96 -8.91 -0.48
CA ILE A 219 -22.02 -7.97 -0.89
C ILE A 219 -22.02 -6.74 0.02
N GLN A 220 -21.87 -6.95 1.32
CA GLN A 220 -21.80 -5.88 2.32
C GLN A 220 -20.55 -5.01 2.15
N LYS A 221 -19.40 -5.63 1.89
CA LYS A 221 -18.14 -4.91 1.62
C LYS A 221 -18.23 -4.06 0.37
N GLU A 222 -18.77 -4.62 -0.72
CA GLU A 222 -18.93 -3.89 -1.98
C GLU A 222 -19.97 -2.79 -1.86
N ALA A 223 -21.03 -2.96 -1.06
CA ALA A 223 -21.99 -1.90 -0.82
C ALA A 223 -21.40 -0.66 -0.14
N LEU A 224 -20.45 -0.83 0.79
CA LEU A 224 -19.70 0.28 1.40
C LEU A 224 -18.82 1.01 0.38
N LYS A 225 -18.49 0.36 -0.73
CA LYS A 225 -17.78 0.92 -1.88
C LYS A 225 -18.71 1.52 -2.95
N THR A 226 -19.99 1.79 -2.63
CA THR A 226 -20.95 2.47 -3.55
C THR A 226 -21.26 3.91 -3.15
N ASP A 227 -21.91 4.67 -4.02
CA ASP A 227 -22.29 6.09 -3.76
C ASP A 227 -23.36 6.26 -2.71
N ARG A 228 -23.97 5.14 -2.31
CA ARG A 228 -24.92 5.10 -1.21
C ARG A 228 -24.24 5.14 0.16
N PHE A 229 -22.92 5.02 0.22
CA PHE A 229 -22.18 5.04 1.47
C PHE A 229 -21.04 6.05 1.42
N GLU A 230 -21.19 7.11 2.21
CA GLU A 230 -20.20 8.16 2.36
C GLU A 230 -19.53 8.07 3.73
N TYR A 231 -18.20 7.92 3.74
CA TYR A 231 -17.41 7.79 4.96
C TYR A 231 -16.28 8.82 4.97
N ILE A 232 -16.35 9.79 5.88
CA ILE A 232 -15.43 10.93 5.96
C ILE A 232 -14.56 10.79 7.19
N VAL A 233 -13.24 10.96 7.05
CA VAL A 233 -12.30 10.94 8.19
C VAL A 233 -11.60 12.29 8.35
N HIS A 234 -11.24 12.67 9.57
CA HIS A 234 -10.47 13.89 9.81
C HIS A 234 -8.97 13.61 9.66
N ALA A 235 -8.23 14.49 8.98
CA ALA A 235 -6.90 14.21 8.41
C ALA A 235 -5.80 13.86 9.44
N GLU A 236 -6.03 14.09 10.73
CA GLU A 236 -5.07 13.80 11.83
C GLU A 236 -5.67 12.99 12.99
N ASP A 237 -6.89 12.46 12.82
CA ASP A 237 -7.54 11.69 13.88
C ASP A 237 -6.87 10.32 14.10
N LEU A 238 -6.57 9.98 15.36
CA LEU A 238 -5.93 8.72 15.74
C LEU A 238 -6.81 7.49 15.50
N THR A 239 -8.13 7.64 15.35
CA THR A 239 -9.04 6.57 14.91
C THR A 239 -8.64 6.00 13.54
N ARG A 240 -8.02 6.82 12.67
CA ARG A 240 -7.39 6.41 11.41
C ARG A 240 -6.29 5.36 11.58
N LYS A 241 -5.57 5.37 12.72
CA LYS A 241 -4.48 4.43 13.03
C LYS A 241 -4.98 3.12 13.64
N ALA A 242 -6.18 3.12 14.23
CA ALA A 242 -6.70 1.97 14.98
C ALA A 242 -7.40 0.92 14.12
N SER A 243 -7.85 1.28 12.90
CA SER A 243 -8.57 0.38 12.00
C SER A 243 -8.57 0.95 10.58
N TYR A 244 -7.77 0.35 9.70
CA TYR A 244 -7.79 0.64 8.27
C TYR A 244 -9.11 0.13 7.67
N VAL A 245 -9.85 0.99 6.96
CA VAL A 245 -11.08 0.64 6.24
C VAL A 245 -10.96 1.10 4.79
N SER A 246 -11.19 0.20 3.84
CA SER A 246 -10.97 0.41 2.40
C SER A 246 -12.07 1.23 1.68
N TYR A 247 -13.04 1.74 2.43
CA TYR A 247 -14.25 2.39 1.90
C TYR A 247 -14.37 3.88 2.31
N ILE A 248 -13.26 4.54 2.62
CA ILE A 248 -13.23 5.97 2.94
C ILE A 248 -13.53 6.77 1.67
N SER A 249 -14.50 7.69 1.75
CA SER A 249 -14.94 8.54 0.63
C SER A 249 -14.16 9.85 0.57
N ARG A 250 -13.96 10.54 1.71
CA ARG A 250 -13.25 11.83 1.79
C ARG A 250 -12.40 11.94 3.07
N THR A 251 -11.31 12.70 3.04
CA THR A 251 -10.66 13.23 4.24
C THR A 251 -10.94 14.72 4.39
N ALA A 252 -11.33 15.16 5.57
CA ALA A 252 -11.46 16.58 5.91
C ALA A 252 -10.26 17.07 6.73
N PRO A 253 -9.63 18.20 6.37
CA PRO A 253 -8.57 18.79 7.18
C PRO A 253 -9.16 19.31 8.50
N ILE A 254 -8.40 19.18 9.57
CA ILE A 254 -8.76 19.80 10.85
C ILE A 254 -8.35 21.27 10.83
N ASN A 255 -9.15 22.13 11.44
CA ASN A 255 -8.85 23.56 11.48
C ASN A 255 -7.70 23.88 12.45
N ARG A 256 -7.14 25.09 12.32
CA ARG A 256 -5.93 25.50 13.05
C ARG A 256 -6.10 25.51 14.58
N TYR A 257 -7.33 25.55 15.09
CA TYR A 257 -7.63 25.51 16.52
C TYR A 257 -7.70 24.08 17.06
N ALA A 258 -8.21 23.14 16.26
CA ALA A 258 -8.23 21.70 16.50
C ALA A 258 -6.83 21.09 16.60
N ALA A 259 -5.92 21.50 15.71
CA ALA A 259 -4.53 21.00 15.64
C ALA A 259 -3.72 21.22 16.94
N LYS A 260 -4.16 22.11 17.84
CA LYS A 260 -3.53 22.35 19.15
C LYS A 260 -4.10 21.47 20.28
N ARG A 261 -5.14 20.67 20.02
CA ARG A 261 -5.87 19.85 21.02
C ARG A 261 -5.99 18.41 20.53
N ILE A 262 -4.91 17.63 20.72
CA ILE A 262 -4.80 16.22 20.31
C ILE A 262 -5.87 15.31 20.97
N ILE A 263 -6.49 15.73 22.07
CA ILE A 263 -7.27 14.86 22.97
C ILE A 263 -8.79 14.90 22.69
N ASN A 264 -9.30 15.74 21.76
CA ASN A 264 -10.76 15.90 21.59
C ASN A 264 -11.20 16.35 20.17
N ILE A 265 -10.83 15.61 19.11
CA ILE A 265 -11.02 15.98 17.69
C ILE A 265 -12.41 15.52 17.16
N HIS A 266 -13.46 15.57 17.97
CA HIS A 266 -14.73 14.88 17.65
C HIS A 266 -15.94 15.81 17.58
N GLY A 267 -15.94 16.83 16.72
CA GLY A 267 -17.11 17.67 16.53
C GLY A 267 -17.06 18.64 15.35
N PHE A 268 -18.20 19.28 15.09
CA PHE A 268 -18.43 20.30 14.06
C PHE A 268 -17.38 21.42 14.04
N ASN A 269 -16.87 21.80 15.21
CA ASN A 269 -15.89 22.88 15.38
C ASN A 269 -14.46 22.51 15.00
N GLU A 270 -14.19 21.26 14.61
CA GLU A 270 -12.83 20.80 14.32
C GLU A 270 -12.50 20.86 12.83
N VAL A 271 -13.50 21.10 11.97
CA VAL A 271 -13.37 21.27 10.52
C VAL A 271 -13.85 22.66 10.12
N ASN A 272 -13.53 23.09 8.91
CA ASN A 272 -14.07 24.30 8.33
C ASN A 272 -15.07 23.96 7.22
N PHE A 273 -15.97 24.89 6.95
CA PHE A 273 -16.87 24.84 5.81
C PHE A 273 -16.60 26.04 4.91
N ASP A 274 -16.66 25.83 3.60
CA ASP A 274 -16.60 26.91 2.62
C ASP A 274 -17.87 27.76 2.64
N GLU A 275 -17.88 28.82 1.84
CA GLU A 275 -19.02 29.74 1.73
C GLU A 275 -20.30 29.07 1.21
N PHE A 276 -20.19 27.88 0.61
CA PHE A 276 -21.31 27.08 0.10
C PHE A 276 -21.75 25.98 1.08
N GLY A 277 -21.15 25.91 2.28
CA GLY A 277 -21.50 24.92 3.30
C GLY A 277 -20.94 23.52 3.04
N ASN A 278 -19.98 23.37 2.11
CA ASN A 278 -19.23 22.11 1.94
C ASN A 278 -18.00 22.10 2.85
N LEU A 279 -17.51 20.93 3.20
CA LEU A 279 -16.27 20.83 3.98
C LEU A 279 -15.07 21.43 3.22
N GLU A 280 -14.45 22.43 3.83
CA GLU A 280 -13.33 23.16 3.23
C GLU A 280 -12.08 22.28 3.14
N GLY A 281 -11.40 22.30 1.99
CA GLY A 281 -10.13 21.60 1.80
C GLY A 281 -10.23 20.07 1.86
N THR A 282 -11.43 19.49 1.72
CA THR A 282 -11.57 18.04 1.66
C THR A 282 -10.83 17.44 0.48
N ARG A 283 -10.09 16.38 0.75
CA ARG A 283 -9.55 15.51 -0.29
C ARG A 283 -10.50 14.34 -0.48
N VAL A 284 -10.99 14.14 -1.69
CA VAL A 284 -11.79 12.96 -2.03
C VAL A 284 -10.84 11.77 -2.20
N ILE A 285 -11.12 10.67 -1.51
CA ILE A 285 -10.33 9.42 -1.58
C ILE A 285 -10.97 8.47 -2.60
N ARG A 286 -12.29 8.55 -2.78
CA ARG A 286 -13.06 7.75 -3.74
C ARG A 286 -14.04 8.65 -4.48
N GLU A 287 -13.78 8.95 -5.74
CA GLU A 287 -14.69 9.67 -6.64
C GLU A 287 -15.46 8.71 -7.55
N THR A 288 -16.74 8.98 -7.76
CA THR A 288 -17.60 8.25 -8.69
C THR A 288 -17.94 9.03 -9.95
N THR A 289 -18.13 8.26 -11.01
CA THR A 289 -18.12 8.65 -12.43
C THR A 289 -19.14 9.72 -12.83
N ASN A 290 -20.16 9.97 -12.02
CA ASN A 290 -21.25 10.91 -12.34
C ASN A 290 -21.01 12.36 -11.88
N LYS A 291 -20.23 12.61 -10.81
CA LYS A 291 -19.92 13.99 -10.35
C LYS A 291 -18.80 14.65 -11.17
N LEU A 292 -17.94 13.85 -11.83
CA LEU A 292 -16.92 14.32 -12.76
C LEU A 292 -17.52 15.09 -13.95
N LYS A 293 -18.69 14.70 -14.45
CA LYS A 293 -19.29 15.33 -15.64
C LYS A 293 -19.88 16.72 -15.42
N SER A 294 -20.33 17.04 -14.20
CA SER A 294 -20.99 18.33 -13.93
C SER A 294 -20.03 19.44 -13.48
N LYS A 295 -18.82 19.09 -13.01
CA LYS A 295 -17.84 20.03 -12.46
C LYS A 295 -16.91 20.65 -13.52
N ILE A 296 -16.82 20.04 -14.70
CA ILE A 296 -15.93 20.43 -15.82
C ILE A 296 -16.21 21.85 -16.38
N PHE A 297 -17.30 22.52 -15.99
CA PHE A 297 -17.75 23.75 -16.67
C PHE A 297 -17.60 25.09 -15.94
N LYS A 298 -16.99 25.18 -14.75
CA LYS A 298 -16.76 26.49 -14.12
C LYS A 298 -15.40 26.64 -13.46
N ASP A 299 -14.67 27.59 -14.03
CA ASP A 299 -13.72 28.49 -13.41
C ASP A 299 -12.21 28.16 -13.51
N PHE A 300 -11.66 28.68 -14.61
CA PHE A 300 -10.26 29.06 -14.81
C PHE A 300 -9.92 30.34 -14.02
N THR A 301 -8.71 30.39 -13.42
CA THR A 301 -7.71 31.50 -13.43
C THR A 301 -6.48 31.04 -12.61
N GLY A 302 -5.27 30.77 -13.16
CA GLY A 302 -4.14 31.68 -13.50
C GLY A 302 -3.16 31.86 -12.30
N GLU A 303 -1.84 31.57 -12.27
CA GLU A 303 -0.77 31.34 -13.27
C GLU A 303 0.29 30.28 -12.77
N LYS A 304 0.68 29.39 -13.70
CA LYS A 304 1.93 28.60 -13.88
C LYS A 304 2.71 28.01 -12.68
N HIS A 305 2.08 27.07 -12.00
CA HIS A 305 2.58 25.69 -11.92
C HIS A 305 1.57 24.82 -12.68
N LEU A 306 1.99 23.72 -13.33
CA LEU A 306 1.00 22.82 -13.94
C LEU A 306 0.00 22.41 -12.85
N SER A 307 -1.28 22.66 -13.09
CA SER A 307 -2.31 22.21 -12.16
C SER A 307 -2.25 20.67 -12.08
N TYR A 308 -2.80 20.11 -11.00
CA TYR A 308 -2.93 18.66 -10.86
C TYR A 308 -3.54 18.01 -12.12
N GLU A 309 -4.58 18.64 -12.67
CA GLU A 309 -5.28 18.19 -13.88
C GLU A 309 -4.39 18.29 -15.12
N GLU A 310 -3.64 19.38 -15.29
CA GLU A 310 -2.71 19.52 -16.42
C GLU A 310 -1.58 18.48 -16.35
N CYS A 311 -1.08 18.17 -15.14
CA CYS A 311 -0.11 17.09 -14.94
C CYS A 311 -0.67 15.74 -15.36
N ILE A 312 -1.89 15.41 -14.94
CA ILE A 312 -2.56 14.14 -15.29
C ILE A 312 -2.88 14.06 -16.79
N LEU A 313 -3.42 15.12 -17.39
CA LEU A 313 -3.76 15.15 -18.82
C LEU A 313 -2.52 14.97 -19.70
N ARG A 314 -1.45 15.73 -19.44
CA ARG A 314 -0.18 15.57 -20.18
C ARG A 314 0.43 14.20 -19.95
N PHE A 315 0.29 13.67 -18.75
CA PHE A 315 0.75 12.34 -18.43
C PHE A 315 -0.01 11.28 -19.25
N GLN A 316 -1.34 11.36 -19.29
CA GLN A 316 -2.22 10.50 -20.07
C GLN A 316 -1.84 10.49 -21.55
N GLU A 317 -1.66 11.67 -22.16
CA GLU A 317 -1.20 11.79 -23.56
C GLU A 317 0.12 11.04 -23.81
N LYS A 318 1.09 11.16 -22.88
CA LYS A 318 2.39 10.49 -22.99
C LYS A 318 2.31 8.97 -22.84
N ILE A 319 1.49 8.49 -21.91
CA ILE A 319 1.36 7.03 -21.68
C ILE A 319 0.53 6.37 -22.78
N GLU A 320 -0.48 7.03 -23.34
CA GLU A 320 -1.26 6.52 -24.47
C GLU A 320 -0.42 6.39 -25.75
N ALA A 321 0.57 7.27 -25.93
CA ALA A 321 1.53 7.17 -27.02
C ALA A 321 2.59 6.04 -26.84
N SER A 322 2.59 5.34 -25.70
CA SER A 322 3.60 4.31 -25.42
C SER A 322 3.33 3.01 -26.19
N THR A 323 4.27 2.64 -27.06
CA THR A 323 4.14 1.48 -27.96
C THR A 323 4.50 0.13 -27.32
N SER A 324 4.97 0.12 -26.08
CA SER A 324 5.36 -1.10 -25.36
C SER A 324 5.31 -0.93 -23.85
N VAL A 325 5.07 -2.03 -23.11
CA VAL A 325 5.05 -2.03 -21.63
C VAL A 325 6.34 -1.51 -20.98
N PRO A 326 7.56 -1.88 -21.43
CA PRO A 326 8.78 -1.26 -20.93
C PRO A 326 8.78 0.27 -21.03
N ARG A 327 8.29 0.79 -22.16
CA ARG A 327 8.26 2.22 -22.43
C ARG A 327 7.20 2.91 -21.58
N LEU A 328 6.02 2.30 -21.45
CA LEU A 328 4.95 2.75 -20.57
C LEU A 328 5.44 2.92 -19.11
N PHE A 329 6.06 1.88 -18.54
CA PHE A 329 6.57 1.93 -17.16
C PHE A 329 7.74 2.90 -17.01
N SER A 330 8.67 2.95 -17.97
CA SER A 330 9.78 3.92 -17.93
C SER A 330 9.27 5.35 -18.00
N THR A 331 8.41 5.67 -18.96
CA THR A 331 7.78 7.00 -19.10
C THR A 331 7.07 7.36 -17.81
N THR A 332 6.33 6.42 -17.21
CA THR A 332 5.65 6.64 -15.93
C THR A 332 6.61 7.04 -14.83
N LEU A 333 7.70 6.30 -14.64
CA LEU A 333 8.72 6.65 -13.65
C LEU A 333 9.39 7.99 -13.92
N ASP A 334 9.65 8.33 -15.18
CA ASP A 334 10.26 9.61 -15.56
C ASP A 334 9.33 10.79 -15.23
N GLU A 335 8.04 10.65 -15.52
CA GLU A 335 7.04 11.69 -15.25
C GLU A 335 6.78 11.87 -13.76
N VAL A 336 6.56 10.79 -13.00
CA VAL A 336 6.36 10.89 -11.54
C VAL A 336 7.59 11.50 -10.85
N LEU A 337 8.80 11.11 -11.25
CA LEU A 337 10.04 11.65 -10.69
C LEU A 337 10.17 13.15 -10.95
N MET A 338 9.79 13.59 -12.15
CA MET A 338 9.82 14.99 -12.55
C MET A 338 8.80 15.82 -11.77
N VAL A 339 7.52 15.42 -11.74
CA VAL A 339 6.44 16.22 -11.15
C VAL A 339 6.51 16.28 -9.62
N THR A 340 7.05 15.25 -8.96
CA THR A 340 7.22 15.25 -7.50
C THR A 340 8.58 15.72 -7.02
N ASP A 341 9.51 16.04 -7.93
CA ASP A 341 10.94 16.29 -7.63
C ASP A 341 11.57 15.19 -6.75
N ALA A 342 11.29 13.92 -7.06
CA ALA A 342 11.87 12.80 -6.33
C ALA A 342 13.37 12.63 -6.64
N LEU A 343 14.12 12.13 -5.67
CA LEU A 343 15.54 11.81 -5.84
C LEU A 343 15.73 10.49 -6.60
N ALA A 344 14.89 9.50 -6.32
CA ALA A 344 14.88 8.24 -7.04
C ALA A 344 13.47 7.69 -7.21
N ALA A 345 13.26 6.94 -8.30
CA ALA A 345 12.05 6.19 -8.58
C ALA A 345 12.39 4.75 -9.00
N VAL A 346 11.60 3.78 -8.54
CA VAL A 346 11.82 2.36 -8.76
C VAL A 346 10.52 1.66 -9.11
N LEU A 347 10.54 0.83 -10.15
CA LEU A 347 9.49 -0.16 -10.41
C LEU A 347 9.96 -1.52 -9.88
N TRP A 348 9.19 -2.14 -9.00
CA TRP A 348 9.42 -3.44 -8.40
C TRP A 348 8.45 -4.47 -8.94
N LEU A 349 8.91 -5.71 -9.14
CA LEU A 349 8.03 -6.84 -9.47
C LEU A 349 8.15 -7.93 -8.41
N LYS A 350 7.04 -8.61 -8.14
CA LYS A 350 6.99 -9.81 -7.30
C LYS A 350 7.50 -11.02 -8.07
N ASP A 351 8.19 -11.88 -7.34
CA ASP A 351 8.55 -13.23 -7.74
C ASP A 351 8.67 -14.13 -6.48
N LYS A 352 8.93 -15.41 -6.68
CA LYS A 352 9.12 -16.39 -5.61
C LYS A 352 10.36 -17.23 -5.84
N ASP A 353 11.08 -17.54 -4.77
CA ASP A 353 12.14 -18.54 -4.73
C ASP A 353 11.86 -19.54 -3.59
N ARG A 354 12.84 -20.42 -3.28
CA ARG A 354 12.69 -21.45 -2.25
C ARG A 354 12.42 -20.88 -0.85
N ASP A 355 12.84 -19.65 -0.57
CA ASP A 355 12.73 -19.03 0.75
C ASP A 355 11.45 -18.15 0.83
N GLY A 356 10.58 -18.23 -0.18
CA GLY A 356 9.27 -17.57 -0.24
C GLY A 356 9.19 -16.46 -1.30
N GLU A 357 8.13 -15.67 -1.21
CA GLU A 357 7.92 -14.54 -2.11
C GLU A 357 8.86 -13.36 -1.78
N TYR A 358 9.25 -12.61 -2.82
CA TYR A 358 10.06 -11.41 -2.72
C TYR A 358 9.72 -10.44 -3.87
N ILE A 359 10.06 -9.16 -3.71
CA ILE A 359 10.12 -8.21 -4.81
C ILE A 359 11.56 -7.91 -5.20
N TYR A 360 11.78 -7.55 -6.45
CA TYR A 360 13.08 -7.13 -6.96
C TYR A 360 12.90 -5.98 -7.95
N PRO A 361 13.89 -5.07 -8.06
CA PRO A 361 13.72 -3.85 -8.83
C PRO A 361 13.96 -4.13 -10.31
N VAL A 362 13.10 -3.55 -11.12
CA VAL A 362 13.01 -3.81 -12.55
C VAL A 362 13.30 -2.58 -13.39
N ILE A 363 12.93 -1.40 -12.94
CA ILE A 363 13.38 -0.13 -13.53
C ILE A 363 13.82 0.76 -12.38
N ILE A 364 14.98 1.38 -12.50
CA ILE A 364 15.54 2.25 -11.46
C ILE A 364 15.94 3.55 -12.12
N LYS A 365 15.34 4.65 -11.67
CA LYS A 365 15.70 6.03 -12.02
C LYS A 365 16.41 6.63 -10.81
N SER A 366 17.72 6.44 -10.76
CA SER A 366 18.58 6.92 -9.66
C SER A 366 20.02 7.10 -10.15
N PRO A 367 20.80 8.03 -9.59
CA PRO A 367 22.23 8.15 -9.87
C PRO A 367 23.05 6.87 -9.57
N SER A 368 22.56 5.98 -8.69
CA SER A 368 23.30 4.79 -8.19
C SER A 368 22.65 3.44 -8.53
N ALA A 369 22.09 3.26 -9.74
CA ALA A 369 21.27 2.09 -10.10
C ALA A 369 21.98 0.72 -10.08
N GLU A 370 23.30 0.68 -10.20
CA GLU A 370 24.02 -0.57 -10.49
C GLU A 370 23.91 -1.65 -9.40
N ARG A 371 24.10 -1.28 -8.12
CA ARG A 371 24.07 -2.23 -6.99
C ARG A 371 22.66 -2.65 -6.61
N PHE A 372 21.68 -1.92 -7.11
CA PHE A 372 20.29 -2.03 -6.70
C PHE A 372 19.54 -3.17 -7.42
N TYR A 373 19.92 -3.52 -8.65
CA TYR A 373 19.32 -4.64 -9.42
C TYR A 373 19.45 -6.04 -8.79
N GLN A 374 20.28 -6.21 -7.75
CA GLN A 374 20.43 -7.48 -7.04
C GLN A 374 19.57 -7.56 -5.77
N LEU A 375 18.93 -6.46 -5.36
CA LEU A 375 18.19 -6.42 -4.12
C LEU A 375 16.91 -7.27 -4.23
N LYS A 376 16.70 -8.13 -3.23
CA LYS A 376 15.46 -8.86 -3.01
C LYS A 376 14.88 -8.39 -1.69
N LEU A 377 13.67 -7.84 -1.72
CA LEU A 377 12.96 -7.43 -0.52
C LEU A 377 11.81 -8.39 -0.25
N ARG A 378 11.77 -8.94 0.97
CA ARG A 378 10.67 -9.79 1.43
C ARG A 378 9.69 -8.96 2.24
N ASN A 379 8.54 -9.55 2.58
CA ASN A 379 7.55 -8.87 3.41
C ASN A 379 8.20 -8.31 4.71
N GLY A 380 7.82 -7.09 5.08
CA GLY A 380 8.40 -6.34 6.19
C GLY A 380 9.72 -5.60 5.91
N HIS A 381 10.32 -5.74 4.72
CA HIS A 381 11.61 -5.12 4.39
C HIS A 381 11.43 -4.01 3.35
N GLY A 382 11.26 -2.77 3.78
CA GLY A 382 11.02 -1.61 2.92
C GLY A 382 9.54 -1.38 2.57
N ILE A 383 9.21 -0.12 2.27
CA ILE A 383 7.83 0.28 1.95
C ILE A 383 7.34 -0.35 0.65
N ALA A 384 8.22 -0.56 -0.35
CA ALA A 384 7.83 -1.20 -1.59
C ALA A 384 7.39 -2.66 -1.39
N ALA A 385 8.10 -3.41 -0.53
CA ALA A 385 7.74 -4.80 -0.25
C ALA A 385 6.42 -4.86 0.50
N GLN A 386 6.29 -4.07 1.57
CA GLN A 386 5.06 -4.00 2.32
C GLN A 386 3.87 -3.60 1.44
N CYS A 387 4.03 -2.59 0.59
CA CYS A 387 3.06 -2.16 -0.40
C CYS A 387 2.65 -3.28 -1.37
N ALA A 388 3.61 -4.02 -1.94
CA ALA A 388 3.35 -5.10 -2.89
C ALA A 388 2.72 -6.36 -2.26
N PHE A 389 3.02 -6.63 -0.98
CA PHE A 389 2.49 -7.81 -0.27
C PHE A 389 1.13 -7.54 0.37
N GLU A 390 0.92 -6.34 0.91
CA GLU A 390 -0.37 -5.93 1.49
C GLU A 390 -1.35 -5.45 0.42
N GLY A 391 -0.85 -5.05 -0.76
CA GLY A 391 -1.65 -4.51 -1.85
C GLY A 391 -2.16 -3.09 -1.58
N LEU A 392 -1.49 -2.35 -0.70
CA LEU A 392 -1.89 -1.02 -0.24
C LEU A 392 -0.83 0.03 -0.58
N PRO A 393 -1.23 1.23 -1.03
CA PRO A 393 -0.28 2.31 -1.20
C PRO A 393 0.19 2.83 0.15
N LEU A 394 1.49 3.09 0.28
CA LEU A 394 2.15 3.52 1.50
C LEU A 394 2.83 4.88 1.29
N PHE A 395 2.68 5.76 2.26
CA PHE A 395 3.34 7.05 2.29
C PHE A 395 4.04 7.24 3.62
N VAL A 396 5.37 7.39 3.57
CA VAL A 396 6.22 7.67 4.72
C VAL A 396 6.83 9.06 4.54
N ARG A 397 6.30 10.02 5.28
CA ARG A 397 6.83 11.39 5.33
C ARG A 397 8.18 11.47 6.05
N ASP A 398 8.36 10.63 7.08
CA ASP A 398 9.59 10.56 7.86
C ASP A 398 9.91 9.12 8.29
N SER A 399 11.06 8.61 7.83
CA SER A 399 11.49 7.23 8.09
C SER A 399 11.79 6.97 9.57
N ASN A 400 12.13 8.00 10.34
CA ASN A 400 12.34 7.89 11.79
C ASN A 400 11.02 7.66 12.58
N GLN A 401 9.86 7.85 11.96
CA GLN A 401 8.55 7.78 12.61
C GLN A 401 7.76 6.51 12.23
N THR A 402 8.42 5.53 11.63
CA THR A 402 7.79 4.30 11.17
C THR A 402 8.59 3.08 11.59
N ALA A 403 7.89 1.95 11.77
CA ALA A 403 8.49 0.66 12.07
C ALA A 403 9.05 -0.05 10.81
N VAL A 404 8.85 0.53 9.63
CA VAL A 404 9.34 -0.04 8.36
C VAL A 404 10.85 0.12 8.24
N HIS A 405 11.54 -0.97 7.92
CA HIS A 405 12.99 -0.98 7.72
C HIS A 405 13.36 -0.42 6.34
N PHE A 406 14.29 0.54 6.30
CA PHE A 406 14.79 1.15 5.05
C PHE A 406 16.28 0.89 4.78
N GLU A 407 16.95 0.14 5.65
CA GLU A 407 18.40 -0.02 5.65
C GLU A 407 18.89 -0.68 4.37
N GLU A 408 18.18 -1.70 3.88
CA GLU A 408 18.54 -2.44 2.68
C GLU A 408 18.49 -1.56 1.42
N VAL A 409 17.42 -0.77 1.29
CA VAL A 409 17.22 0.16 0.17
C VAL A 409 18.25 1.28 0.24
N GLY A 410 18.47 1.86 1.42
CA GLY A 410 19.45 2.92 1.64
C GLY A 410 20.88 2.48 1.36
N HIS A 411 21.29 1.31 1.88
CA HIS A 411 22.61 0.72 1.61
C HIS A 411 22.81 0.39 0.14
N ALA A 412 21.79 -0.13 -0.53
CA ALA A 412 21.87 -0.48 -1.95
C ALA A 412 22.02 0.78 -2.85
N LEU A 413 21.34 1.88 -2.50
CA LEU A 413 21.44 3.16 -3.21
C LEU A 413 22.62 4.03 -2.78
N GLY A 414 23.22 3.74 -1.62
CA GLY A 414 24.24 4.59 -1.01
C GLY A 414 23.68 5.94 -0.51
N ILE A 415 22.40 5.99 -0.13
CA ILE A 415 21.72 7.19 0.39
C ILE A 415 21.00 6.86 1.70
N ALA A 416 20.88 7.84 2.60
CA ALA A 416 19.99 7.73 3.74
C ALA A 416 18.53 7.95 3.29
N VAL A 417 17.67 6.94 3.46
CA VAL A 417 16.25 7.08 3.15
C VAL A 417 15.55 7.82 4.28
N SER A 418 14.97 8.97 3.95
CA SER A 418 14.28 9.87 4.87
C SER A 418 12.76 9.87 4.66
N SER A 419 12.30 9.64 3.44
CA SER A 419 10.88 9.61 3.07
C SER A 419 10.67 8.76 1.83
N GLY A 420 9.44 8.27 1.63
CA GLY A 420 9.11 7.51 0.44
C GLY A 420 7.61 7.37 0.20
N ILE A 421 7.27 7.10 -1.06
CA ILE A 421 5.92 6.78 -1.54
C ILE A 421 6.02 5.42 -2.22
N ALA A 422 5.12 4.49 -1.94
CA ALA A 422 5.00 3.23 -2.66
C ALA A 422 3.55 2.99 -3.08
N VAL A 423 3.30 2.68 -4.35
CA VAL A 423 1.96 2.41 -4.90
C VAL A 423 1.96 1.00 -5.51
N PRO A 424 0.98 0.14 -5.18
CA PRO A 424 0.97 -1.23 -5.66
C PRO A 424 0.69 -1.27 -7.17
N LEU A 425 1.30 -2.24 -7.84
CA LEU A 425 1.04 -2.52 -9.26
C LEU A 425 0.12 -3.73 -9.33
N GLY A 426 -1.18 -3.50 -9.48
CA GLY A 426 -2.19 -4.55 -9.60
C GLY A 426 -3.41 -4.04 -10.35
N ILE A 427 -4.02 -4.93 -11.16
CA ILE A 427 -5.26 -4.61 -11.89
C ILE A 427 -6.49 -4.78 -10.98
N ASP A 428 -6.37 -5.63 -9.96
CA ASP A 428 -7.27 -5.76 -8.82
C ASP A 428 -6.48 -6.12 -7.53
N GLU A 429 -7.14 -6.12 -6.37
CA GLU A 429 -6.53 -6.42 -5.05
C GLU A 429 -5.92 -7.84 -4.97
N LYS A 430 -6.32 -8.76 -5.84
CA LYS A 430 -5.85 -10.17 -5.85
C LYS A 430 -4.63 -10.36 -6.76
N GLU A 431 -4.42 -9.45 -7.72
CA GLU A 431 -3.37 -9.54 -8.74
C GLU A 431 -2.32 -8.43 -8.62
N VAL A 432 -1.89 -8.10 -7.40
CA VAL A 432 -0.74 -7.22 -7.19
C VAL A 432 0.53 -7.97 -7.63
N PHE A 433 1.14 -7.51 -8.71
CA PHE A 433 2.33 -8.08 -9.34
C PHE A 433 3.62 -7.30 -9.01
N GLY A 434 3.52 -6.18 -8.29
CA GLY A 434 4.67 -5.32 -7.99
C GLY A 434 4.33 -4.05 -7.21
N ALA A 435 5.25 -3.09 -7.22
CA ALA A 435 5.07 -1.75 -6.66
C ALA A 435 5.86 -0.69 -7.44
N LEU A 436 5.37 0.54 -7.52
CA LEU A 436 6.15 1.73 -7.91
C LEU A 436 6.55 2.47 -6.63
N GLU A 437 7.82 2.79 -6.46
CA GLU A 437 8.36 3.45 -5.27
C GLU A 437 9.11 4.74 -5.63
N LEU A 438 8.86 5.82 -4.91
CA LEU A 438 9.67 7.03 -4.90
C LEU A 438 10.42 7.14 -3.58
N ILE A 439 11.69 7.54 -3.64
CA ILE A 439 12.59 7.58 -2.50
C ILE A 439 13.20 8.97 -2.42
N ASN A 440 12.98 9.64 -1.28
CA ASN A 440 13.36 11.01 -0.96
C ASN A 440 12.87 12.07 -1.98
N LYS A 441 12.50 13.24 -1.49
CA LYS A 441 12.37 14.43 -2.34
C LYS A 441 13.74 15.10 -2.45
N LYS A 442 14.12 15.66 -3.60
CA LYS A 442 15.42 16.36 -3.73
C LYS A 442 15.48 17.56 -2.79
N ASN A 443 14.38 18.30 -2.71
CA ASN A 443 14.21 19.45 -1.83
C ASN A 443 12.98 19.24 -0.93
N GLY A 444 13.20 19.14 0.38
CA GLY A 444 12.13 18.98 1.36
C GLY A 444 11.67 17.53 1.56
N ARG A 445 10.36 17.35 1.81
CA ARG A 445 9.73 16.03 2.01
C ARG A 445 8.54 15.90 1.07
N PHE A 446 8.22 14.67 0.69
CA PHE A 446 6.99 14.38 -0.03
C PHE A 446 5.76 14.89 0.74
N THR A 447 4.80 15.43 0.01
CA THR A 447 3.52 15.88 0.55
C THR A 447 2.39 14.89 0.25
N MET A 448 1.21 15.13 0.80
CA MET A 448 0.04 14.31 0.48
C MET A 448 -0.41 14.49 -0.98
N GLU A 449 -0.16 15.67 -1.56
CA GLU A 449 -0.41 15.98 -2.97
C GLU A 449 0.53 15.20 -3.88
N ASP A 450 1.83 15.12 -3.54
CA ASP A 450 2.79 14.25 -4.26
C ASP A 450 2.30 12.79 -4.24
N PHE A 451 1.86 12.29 -3.08
CA PHE A 451 1.31 10.94 -2.95
C PHE A 451 0.04 10.72 -3.79
N ALA A 452 -0.88 11.70 -3.80
CA ALA A 452 -2.10 11.66 -4.61
C ALA A 452 -1.76 11.54 -6.10
N LEU A 453 -0.89 12.43 -6.57
CA LEU A 453 -0.49 12.52 -7.97
C LEU A 453 0.18 11.23 -8.43
N VAL A 454 1.09 10.68 -7.63
CA VAL A 454 1.78 9.41 -7.95
C VAL A 454 0.81 8.24 -7.98
N ASN A 455 -0.13 8.19 -7.05
CA ASN A 455 -1.17 7.15 -7.03
C ASN A 455 -2.01 7.20 -8.31
N ASP A 456 -2.51 8.37 -8.68
CA ASP A 456 -3.40 8.52 -9.83
C ASP A 456 -2.66 8.32 -11.17
N MET A 457 -1.42 8.81 -11.29
CA MET A 457 -0.56 8.50 -12.43
C MET A 457 -0.28 6.99 -12.54
N THR A 458 -0.07 6.31 -11.41
CA THR A 458 0.14 4.86 -11.42
C THR A 458 -1.14 4.13 -11.84
N LEU A 459 -2.31 4.54 -11.36
CA LEU A 459 -3.60 3.96 -11.75
C LEU A 459 -3.91 4.17 -13.25
N ALA A 460 -3.69 5.38 -13.77
CA ALA A 460 -3.87 5.67 -15.19
C ALA A 460 -2.93 4.82 -16.06
N MET A 461 -1.67 4.66 -15.65
CA MET A 461 -0.74 3.74 -16.31
C MET A 461 -1.22 2.29 -16.26
N LEU A 462 -1.74 1.82 -15.13
CA LEU A 462 -2.26 0.45 -14.98
C LEU A 462 -3.49 0.21 -15.88
N GLU A 463 -4.32 1.23 -16.09
CA GLU A 463 -5.44 1.15 -17.03
C GLU A 463 -4.95 0.99 -18.48
N VAL A 464 -3.94 1.77 -18.90
CA VAL A 464 -3.31 1.62 -20.23
C VAL A 464 -2.64 0.25 -20.36
N PHE A 465 -1.96 -0.22 -19.32
CA PHE A 465 -1.38 -1.56 -19.28
C PHE A 465 -2.45 -2.64 -19.47
N LYS A 466 -3.57 -2.55 -18.74
CA LYS A 466 -4.71 -3.48 -18.86
C LYS A 466 -5.29 -3.49 -20.28
N LYS A 467 -5.49 -2.31 -20.88
CA LYS A 467 -6.01 -2.16 -22.26
C LYS A 467 -5.07 -2.76 -23.30
N SER A 468 -3.76 -2.78 -23.06
CA SER A 468 -2.78 -3.34 -23.99
C SER A 468 -2.90 -4.86 -24.19
N GLY A 469 -3.53 -5.57 -23.25
CA GLY A 469 -3.62 -7.04 -23.27
C GLY A 469 -2.29 -7.78 -23.07
N GLN A 470 -1.20 -7.05 -22.80
CA GLN A 470 0.12 -7.63 -22.59
C GLN A 470 0.23 -8.22 -21.17
N ILE A 471 0.91 -9.35 -21.05
CA ILE A 471 1.10 -10.03 -19.77
C ILE A 471 2.46 -9.62 -19.19
N ILE A 472 2.51 -9.40 -17.87
CA ILE A 472 3.73 -8.97 -17.16
C ILE A 472 4.92 -9.92 -17.38
N ASP A 473 4.66 -11.20 -17.63
CA ASP A 473 5.69 -12.22 -17.89
C ASP A 473 6.50 -11.94 -19.16
N SER A 474 5.93 -11.26 -20.16
CA SER A 474 6.68 -10.81 -21.35
C SER A 474 7.68 -9.69 -21.03
N PHE A 475 7.42 -8.93 -19.96
CA PHE A 475 8.33 -7.92 -19.41
C PHE A 475 9.34 -8.51 -18.42
N ARG A 476 9.04 -9.71 -17.91
CA ARG A 476 9.95 -10.55 -17.11
C ARG A 476 11.02 -11.26 -17.94
N ASP A 477 11.24 -10.88 -19.20
CA ASP A 477 12.30 -11.45 -20.04
C ASP A 477 13.68 -10.97 -19.54
N PHE A 478 14.12 -11.58 -18.44
CA PHE A 478 15.31 -11.29 -17.65
C PHE A 478 16.53 -12.00 -18.23
N SER A 479 16.93 -11.65 -19.45
CA SER A 479 18.20 -12.16 -19.97
C SER A 479 19.30 -11.73 -18.98
N LEU A 480 19.85 -12.69 -18.24
CA LEU A 480 20.97 -12.45 -17.34
C LEU A 480 22.16 -11.98 -18.15
N LEU A 481 22.39 -12.63 -19.28
CA LEU A 481 23.41 -12.27 -20.24
C LEU A 481 22.76 -12.19 -21.62
N ARG A 482 23.05 -11.11 -22.35
CA ARG A 482 22.67 -10.95 -23.75
C ARG A 482 23.83 -10.28 -24.49
N ILE A 483 24.20 -10.83 -25.64
CA ILE A 483 25.26 -10.31 -26.50
C ILE A 483 24.66 -10.10 -27.89
N ARG A 484 24.83 -8.90 -28.43
CA ARG A 484 24.32 -8.52 -29.75
C ARG A 484 25.39 -7.83 -30.56
N ARG A 485 25.27 -7.92 -31.89
CA ARG A 485 26.03 -7.12 -32.85
C ARG A 485 25.04 -6.46 -33.80
N GLY A 486 24.89 -5.14 -33.70
CA GLY A 486 23.76 -4.44 -34.31
C GLY A 486 22.41 -5.05 -33.90
N ASN A 487 21.60 -5.48 -34.87
CA ASN A 487 20.31 -6.13 -34.61
C ASN A 487 20.42 -7.65 -34.36
N GLU A 488 21.56 -8.27 -34.68
CA GLU A 488 21.79 -9.71 -34.54
C GLU A 488 21.95 -10.08 -33.06
N LYS A 489 21.24 -11.15 -32.63
CA LYS A 489 21.35 -11.72 -31.28
C LYS A 489 22.38 -12.85 -31.30
N LEU A 490 23.60 -12.56 -30.85
CA LEU A 490 24.70 -13.54 -30.82
C LEU A 490 24.50 -14.59 -29.72
N PHE A 491 24.07 -14.16 -28.53
CA PHE A 491 23.79 -15.07 -27.42
C PHE A 491 22.82 -14.45 -26.42
N SER A 492 22.01 -15.27 -25.76
CA SER A 492 21.36 -14.89 -24.50
C SER A 492 21.11 -16.08 -23.62
N ILE A 493 21.13 -15.86 -22.32
CA ILE A 493 20.60 -16.79 -21.33
C ILE A 493 19.73 -16.02 -20.32
N GLU A 494 18.58 -16.59 -20.00
CA GLU A 494 17.65 -16.05 -19.01
C GLU A 494 18.16 -16.29 -17.58
N LYS A 495 17.83 -15.39 -16.66
CA LYS A 495 18.19 -15.54 -15.25
C LYS A 495 17.54 -16.81 -14.69
N HIS A 496 18.34 -17.59 -13.96
CA HIS A 496 18.00 -18.91 -13.44
C HIS A 496 17.79 -20.01 -14.49
N ALA A 497 18.13 -19.77 -15.76
CA ALA A 497 18.13 -20.82 -16.76
C ALA A 497 19.35 -21.75 -16.59
N TYR A 498 19.12 -23.02 -16.93
CA TYR A 498 20.17 -24.01 -17.14
C TYR A 498 20.28 -24.25 -18.65
N GLN A 499 21.42 -23.90 -19.25
CA GLN A 499 21.64 -24.06 -20.68
C GLN A 499 22.87 -24.90 -20.96
N LYS A 500 22.70 -25.98 -21.73
CA LYS A 500 23.81 -26.81 -22.21
C LYS A 500 24.12 -26.42 -23.64
N LEU A 501 25.38 -26.09 -23.91
CA LEU A 501 25.88 -25.70 -25.23
C LEU A 501 26.88 -26.74 -25.71
N LEU A 502 26.69 -27.16 -26.96
CA LEU A 502 27.51 -28.14 -27.64
C LEU A 502 28.33 -27.42 -28.72
N PHE A 503 29.64 -27.69 -28.78
CA PHE A 503 30.58 -27.08 -29.72
C PHE A 503 31.25 -28.15 -30.57
N SER A 504 31.62 -27.83 -31.81
CA SER A 504 32.24 -28.80 -32.72
C SER A 504 33.73 -28.98 -32.43
N SER A 505 34.37 -28.00 -31.78
CA SER A 505 35.78 -28.03 -31.44
C SER A 505 36.08 -27.29 -30.12
N SER A 506 37.25 -27.56 -29.55
CA SER A 506 37.77 -26.83 -28.39
C SER A 506 38.00 -25.34 -28.69
N ASP A 507 38.38 -25.00 -29.92
CA ASP A 507 38.61 -23.61 -30.35
C ASP A 507 37.32 -22.79 -30.42
N GLU A 508 36.23 -23.40 -30.90
CA GLU A 508 34.90 -22.76 -30.90
C GLU A 508 34.42 -22.50 -29.46
N LYS A 509 34.55 -23.51 -28.59
CA LYS A 509 34.21 -23.39 -27.17
C LYS A 509 35.00 -22.28 -26.49
N GLU A 510 36.31 -22.23 -26.71
CA GLU A 510 37.19 -21.20 -26.14
C GLU A 510 36.87 -19.81 -26.68
N THR A 511 36.51 -19.70 -27.97
CA THR A 511 36.04 -18.45 -28.56
C THR A 511 34.75 -17.97 -27.92
N PHE A 512 33.79 -18.88 -27.70
CA PHE A 512 32.55 -18.57 -26.99
C PHE A 512 32.80 -18.17 -25.53
N LEU A 513 33.67 -18.89 -24.82
CA LEU A 513 34.05 -18.56 -23.44
C LEU A 513 34.67 -17.15 -23.36
N LYS A 514 35.56 -16.79 -24.28
CA LYS A 514 36.14 -15.45 -24.38
C LYS A 514 35.11 -14.36 -24.66
N MET A 515 34.07 -14.68 -25.43
CA MET A 515 32.95 -13.77 -25.72
C MET A 515 32.11 -13.54 -24.45
N ILE A 516 31.63 -14.59 -23.77
CA ILE A 516 30.79 -14.45 -22.58
C ILE A 516 31.53 -13.91 -21.34
N THR A 517 32.87 -13.96 -21.34
CA THR A 517 33.70 -13.38 -20.28
C THR A 517 34.21 -11.97 -20.60
N GLY A 518 33.85 -11.40 -21.75
CA GLY A 518 34.31 -10.08 -22.17
C GLY A 518 35.81 -9.99 -22.47
N ARG A 519 36.53 -11.13 -22.52
CA ARG A 519 37.95 -11.18 -22.92
C ARG A 519 38.12 -10.77 -24.37
N LYS A 520 37.12 -11.06 -25.21
CA LYS A 520 37.03 -10.66 -26.62
C LYS A 520 35.68 -9.96 -26.86
N LEU A 521 35.67 -8.63 -26.75
CA LEU A 521 34.55 -7.77 -27.12
C LEU A 521 34.97 -6.95 -28.34
N LYS A 522 34.24 -7.05 -29.45
CA LYS A 522 34.48 -6.25 -30.66
C LYS A 522 33.88 -4.85 -30.51
N ALA A 523 34.31 -3.91 -31.34
CA ALA A 523 33.87 -2.50 -31.30
C ALA A 523 32.35 -2.34 -31.52
N ASP A 524 31.74 -3.25 -32.27
CA ASP A 524 30.33 -3.26 -32.67
C ASP A 524 29.45 -4.20 -31.83
N GLU A 525 30.02 -4.83 -30.81
CA GLU A 525 29.29 -5.74 -29.91
C GLU A 525 28.79 -5.01 -28.66
N LEU A 526 27.53 -5.25 -28.33
CA LEU A 526 26.91 -4.80 -27.09
C LEU A 526 26.68 -5.98 -26.17
N PHE A 527 27.28 -5.90 -24.99
CA PHE A 527 27.17 -6.89 -23.94
C PHE A 527 26.26 -6.38 -22.85
N PHE A 528 25.21 -7.12 -22.54
CA PHE A 528 24.27 -6.81 -21.48
C PHE A 528 24.39 -7.87 -20.41
N PHE A 529 24.75 -7.49 -19.19
CA PHE A 529 24.74 -8.40 -18.05
C PHE A 529 23.92 -7.83 -16.90
N ASN A 530 22.89 -8.57 -16.50
CA ASN A 530 21.90 -8.13 -15.54
C ASN A 530 21.46 -6.68 -15.82
N ARG A 531 21.14 -6.40 -17.10
CA ARG A 531 20.71 -5.09 -17.66
C ARG A 531 21.77 -3.99 -17.72
N ARG A 532 22.99 -4.23 -17.27
CA ARG A 532 24.11 -3.29 -17.48
C ARG A 532 24.65 -3.44 -18.89
N LYS A 533 24.72 -2.34 -19.61
CA LYS A 533 25.29 -2.26 -20.96
C LYS A 533 26.79 -2.02 -20.88
N PHE A 534 27.56 -2.87 -21.55
CA PHE A 534 28.99 -2.74 -21.78
C PHE A 534 29.23 -2.72 -23.29
N ASP A 535 29.84 -1.63 -23.74
CA ASP A 535 30.40 -1.51 -25.08
C ASP A 535 31.94 -1.59 -24.98
N PHE A 536 32.61 -1.43 -26.12
CA PHE A 536 34.07 -1.50 -26.21
C PHE A 536 34.79 -0.54 -25.26
N GLY A 537 34.22 0.62 -24.95
CA GLY A 537 34.78 1.61 -24.03
C GLY A 537 34.78 1.16 -22.57
N LYS A 538 33.93 0.19 -22.21
CA LYS A 538 33.73 -0.30 -20.83
C LYS A 538 34.39 -1.66 -20.54
N LYS A 539 35.44 -2.01 -21.28
CA LYS A 539 36.07 -3.34 -21.17
C LYS A 539 36.60 -3.67 -19.78
N GLU A 540 37.18 -2.69 -19.08
CA GLU A 540 37.70 -2.92 -17.72
C GLU A 540 36.57 -3.06 -16.68
N GLU A 541 35.47 -2.30 -16.83
CA GLU A 541 34.26 -2.49 -16.02
C GLU A 541 33.66 -3.88 -16.22
N LEU A 542 33.62 -4.36 -17.47
CA LEU A 542 33.14 -5.70 -17.80
C LEU A 542 34.03 -6.78 -17.17
N LYS A 543 35.36 -6.64 -17.24
CA LYS A 543 36.28 -7.58 -16.57
C LYS A 543 36.07 -7.61 -15.06
N ALA A 544 35.88 -6.45 -14.44
CA ALA A 544 35.60 -6.35 -13.01
C ALA A 544 34.26 -7.02 -12.64
N LEU A 545 33.23 -6.82 -13.48
CA LEU A 545 31.95 -7.48 -13.33
C LEU A 545 32.08 -9.00 -13.45
N VAL A 546 32.77 -9.50 -14.48
CA VAL A 546 32.93 -10.95 -14.68
C VAL A 546 33.66 -11.58 -13.50
N ARG A 547 34.73 -10.96 -13.00
CA ARG A 547 35.44 -11.44 -11.80
C ARG A 547 34.54 -11.54 -10.57
N ARG A 548 33.53 -10.66 -10.45
CA ARG A 548 32.63 -10.59 -9.29
C ARG A 548 31.43 -11.50 -9.44
N GLU A 549 30.82 -11.53 -10.62
CA GLU A 549 29.49 -12.11 -10.84
C GLU A 549 29.52 -13.50 -11.48
N TYR A 550 30.69 -13.95 -11.98
CA TYR A 550 30.86 -15.26 -12.61
C TYR A 550 31.64 -16.19 -11.70
N ALA A 551 31.31 -17.47 -11.76
CA ALA A 551 32.22 -18.54 -11.39
C ALA A 551 32.40 -19.49 -12.57
N ILE A 552 33.65 -19.69 -12.98
CA ILE A 552 33.98 -20.58 -14.08
C ILE A 552 34.64 -21.81 -13.45
N MET A 553 33.94 -22.94 -13.47
CA MET A 553 34.53 -24.22 -13.08
C MET A 553 35.54 -24.64 -14.14
N PHE A 554 36.69 -25.14 -13.69
CA PHE A 554 37.79 -25.54 -14.58
C PHE A 554 38.31 -24.37 -15.45
N GLU A 555 38.34 -23.16 -14.89
CA GLU A 555 38.92 -21.99 -15.58
C GLU A 555 40.40 -22.16 -15.89
N ASP A 556 41.15 -22.75 -14.95
CA ASP A 556 42.54 -23.14 -15.10
C ASP A 556 42.68 -24.67 -14.94
N PRO A 557 42.75 -25.41 -16.05
CA PRO A 557 42.91 -26.87 -16.01
C PRO A 557 44.19 -27.33 -15.30
N GLN A 558 45.24 -26.51 -15.26
CA GLN A 558 46.52 -26.87 -14.62
C GLN A 558 46.39 -26.93 -13.09
N ARG A 559 45.40 -26.23 -12.54
CA ARG A 559 45.13 -26.18 -11.11
C ARG A 559 44.84 -27.56 -10.51
N ARG A 560 44.28 -28.49 -11.30
CA ARG A 560 44.10 -29.91 -10.96
C ARG A 560 45.39 -30.60 -10.49
N TYR A 561 46.52 -30.21 -11.07
CA TYR A 561 47.84 -30.80 -10.84
C TYR A 561 48.69 -29.98 -9.85
N GLY A 562 48.12 -28.92 -9.27
CA GLY A 562 48.79 -28.03 -8.33
C GLY A 562 49.09 -28.66 -6.97
N ASN A 563 50.10 -28.08 -6.30
CA ASN A 563 50.47 -28.42 -4.92
C ASN A 563 49.66 -27.67 -3.85
N GLU A 564 48.81 -26.71 -4.24
CA GLU A 564 47.95 -26.02 -3.27
C GLU A 564 47.04 -27.02 -2.56
N CYS A 565 46.77 -26.82 -1.27
CA CYS A 565 45.87 -27.69 -0.53
C CYS A 565 44.41 -27.23 -0.66
N VAL A 566 43.46 -28.14 -0.36
CA VAL A 566 42.01 -27.89 -0.40
C VAL A 566 41.63 -26.60 0.34
N GLU A 567 42.20 -26.36 1.51
CA GLU A 567 41.93 -25.16 2.30
C GLU A 567 42.35 -23.87 1.58
N VAL A 568 43.54 -23.86 0.97
CA VAL A 568 44.04 -22.71 0.20
C VAL A 568 43.18 -22.48 -1.03
N PHE A 569 42.78 -23.56 -1.71
CA PHE A 569 41.91 -23.52 -2.88
C PHE A 569 40.57 -22.84 -2.57
N LEU A 570 39.90 -23.24 -1.49
CA LEU A 570 38.63 -22.66 -1.04
C LEU A 570 38.79 -21.22 -0.54
N LYS A 571 39.88 -20.93 0.19
CA LYS A 571 40.19 -19.57 0.65
C LYS A 571 40.44 -18.60 -0.51
N ALA A 572 41.07 -19.06 -1.59
CA ALA A 572 41.27 -18.25 -2.79
C ALA A 572 39.93 -17.90 -3.45
N ALA A 573 38.99 -18.85 -3.52
CA ALA A 573 37.64 -18.58 -4.02
C ALA A 573 36.87 -17.59 -3.11
N LEU A 574 37.10 -17.65 -1.80
CA LEU A 574 36.54 -16.73 -0.80
C LEU A 574 37.16 -15.32 -0.80
N TRP A 575 38.30 -15.12 -1.45
CA TRP A 575 39.04 -13.87 -1.32
C TRP A 575 38.30 -12.65 -1.88
N GLN A 576 37.36 -12.89 -2.79
CA GLN A 576 36.51 -11.88 -3.43
C GLN A 576 35.16 -11.65 -2.72
N VAL A 577 34.86 -12.41 -1.67
CA VAL A 577 33.64 -12.22 -0.85
C VAL A 577 33.95 -11.22 0.26
N ARG A 578 33.23 -10.09 0.27
CA ARG A 578 33.52 -8.93 1.15
C ARG A 578 33.24 -9.17 2.64
N ASP A 579 32.33 -10.08 2.99
CA ASP A 579 31.70 -10.11 4.33
C ASP A 579 31.88 -11.43 5.11
N VAL A 580 33.05 -12.07 4.96
CA VAL A 580 33.35 -13.34 5.66
C VAL A 580 34.34 -13.06 6.79
N ARG A 581 33.82 -12.84 8.00
CA ARG A 581 34.62 -12.51 9.21
C ARG A 581 35.69 -13.56 9.55
N ASP A 582 35.48 -14.82 9.17
CA ASP A 582 36.49 -15.88 9.26
C ASP A 582 36.46 -16.81 8.02
N LYS A 583 37.36 -16.53 7.07
CA LYS A 583 37.52 -17.33 5.84
C LYS A 583 37.97 -18.77 6.10
N ARG A 584 38.63 -19.05 7.23
CA ARG A 584 39.08 -20.39 7.59
C ARG A 584 37.89 -21.24 8.02
N ILE A 585 37.07 -20.75 8.94
CA ILE A 585 35.86 -21.46 9.39
C ILE A 585 34.96 -21.83 8.20
N TRP A 586 34.81 -20.90 7.23
CA TRP A 586 33.98 -21.16 6.06
C TRP A 586 34.58 -22.19 5.09
N ALA A 587 35.90 -22.18 4.89
CA ALA A 587 36.59 -23.20 4.12
C ALA A 587 36.45 -24.59 4.77
N GLU A 588 36.60 -24.70 6.09
CA GLU A 588 36.41 -25.96 6.83
C GLU A 588 34.97 -26.48 6.75
N SER A 589 33.99 -25.60 6.96
CA SER A 589 32.56 -25.92 6.84
C SER A 589 32.18 -26.38 5.42
N THR A 590 32.67 -25.67 4.40
CA THR A 590 32.42 -26.00 3.00
C THR A 590 33.04 -27.34 2.64
N ALA A 591 34.30 -27.58 3.04
CA ALA A 591 34.97 -28.86 2.81
C ALA A 591 34.21 -30.02 3.47
N LYS A 592 33.70 -29.86 4.70
CA LYS A 592 32.88 -30.89 5.37
C LYS A 592 31.61 -31.24 4.57
N ARG A 593 30.91 -30.25 4.01
CA ARG A 593 29.67 -30.46 3.23
C ARG A 593 29.88 -31.30 1.96
N ILE A 594 31.06 -31.22 1.36
CA ILE A 594 31.43 -32.00 0.17
C ILE A 594 32.26 -33.25 0.51
N GLY A 595 32.33 -33.66 1.78
CA GLY A 595 33.07 -34.86 2.20
C GLY A 595 34.59 -34.72 2.22
N LEU A 596 35.14 -33.50 2.11
CA LEU A 596 36.58 -33.19 2.15
C LEU A 596 37.06 -32.63 3.49
N GLY A 597 36.25 -32.72 4.56
CA GLY A 597 36.55 -32.13 5.86
C GLY A 597 37.88 -32.61 6.48
N ASN A 598 38.25 -33.88 6.29
CA ASN A 598 39.53 -34.45 6.74
C ASN A 598 40.68 -34.26 5.72
N LYS A 599 40.42 -33.62 4.57
CA LYS A 599 41.37 -33.43 3.47
C LYS A 599 41.79 -31.97 3.26
N LEU A 600 41.52 -31.08 4.22
CA LEU A 600 41.85 -29.65 4.12
C LEU A 600 43.33 -29.36 3.81
N LYS A 601 44.26 -30.15 4.36
CA LYS A 601 45.71 -30.04 4.11
C LYS A 601 46.20 -30.88 2.92
N THR A 602 45.33 -31.67 2.31
CA THR A 602 45.67 -32.51 1.17
C THR A 602 45.91 -31.64 -0.08
N PRO A 603 47.04 -31.79 -0.79
CA PRO A 603 47.26 -31.14 -2.08
C PRO A 603 46.21 -31.53 -3.12
N VAL A 604 45.76 -30.59 -3.94
CA VAL A 604 44.73 -30.81 -4.97
C VAL A 604 45.11 -31.95 -5.91
N LYS A 605 46.38 -32.05 -6.32
CA LYS A 605 46.88 -33.17 -7.15
C LYS A 605 46.65 -34.57 -6.57
N LYS A 606 46.48 -34.71 -5.25
CA LYS A 606 46.23 -35.99 -4.57
C LYS A 606 44.75 -36.35 -4.42
N LEU A 607 43.83 -35.45 -4.80
CA LEU A 607 42.39 -35.74 -4.77
C LEU A 607 42.02 -36.73 -5.89
N SER A 608 40.96 -37.52 -5.69
CA SER A 608 40.35 -38.25 -6.81
C SER A 608 39.69 -37.29 -7.80
N GLU A 609 39.34 -37.77 -8.99
CA GLU A 609 38.62 -36.96 -9.98
C GLU A 609 37.28 -36.46 -9.42
N THR A 610 36.49 -37.34 -8.81
CA THR A 610 35.23 -37.00 -8.13
C THR A 610 35.41 -35.93 -7.06
N GLU A 611 36.45 -36.07 -6.22
CA GLU A 611 36.75 -35.11 -5.16
C GLU A 611 37.14 -33.74 -5.71
N TYR A 612 37.90 -33.71 -6.81
CA TYR A 612 38.26 -32.46 -7.47
C TYR A 612 37.04 -31.76 -8.11
N ILE A 613 36.12 -32.52 -8.73
CA ILE A 613 34.88 -31.97 -9.29
C ILE A 613 34.03 -31.32 -8.19
N PHE A 614 33.86 -32.00 -7.05
CA PHE A 614 33.12 -31.43 -5.93
C PHE A 614 33.82 -30.23 -5.29
N LEU A 615 35.16 -30.21 -5.28
CA LEU A 615 35.94 -29.05 -4.85
C LEU A 615 35.72 -27.84 -5.77
N GLU A 616 35.78 -28.03 -7.09
CA GLU A 616 35.50 -26.98 -8.10
C GLU A 616 34.06 -26.46 -7.99
N TYR A 617 33.09 -27.36 -7.84
CA TYR A 617 31.69 -26.99 -7.63
C TYR A 617 31.51 -26.18 -6.34
N ALA A 618 32.09 -26.63 -5.23
CA ALA A 618 32.02 -25.92 -3.97
C ALA A 618 32.65 -24.52 -4.08
N ALA A 619 33.83 -24.41 -4.68
CA ALA A 619 34.49 -23.13 -4.90
C ALA A 619 33.69 -22.20 -5.83
N ALA A 620 32.99 -22.72 -6.82
CA ALA A 620 32.10 -21.93 -7.66
C ALA A 620 30.89 -21.40 -6.87
N ARG A 621 30.29 -22.24 -6.00
CA ARG A 621 29.12 -21.86 -5.20
C ARG A 621 29.44 -20.95 -4.01
N ILE A 622 30.64 -21.07 -3.45
CA ILE A 622 31.14 -20.27 -2.31
C ILE A 622 30.97 -18.76 -2.58
N LYS A 623 31.08 -18.33 -3.85
CA LYS A 623 30.99 -16.91 -4.24
C LYS A 623 29.55 -16.39 -4.36
N HIS A 624 28.55 -17.25 -4.33
CA HIS A 624 27.16 -16.91 -4.72
C HIS A 624 27.08 -16.13 -6.05
N PRO A 625 27.72 -16.62 -7.14
CA PRO A 625 27.78 -15.90 -8.41
C PRO A 625 26.39 -15.83 -9.08
N MET A 626 26.19 -14.82 -9.92
CA MET A 626 25.00 -14.72 -10.76
C MET A 626 25.01 -15.73 -11.90
N LEU A 627 26.19 -16.05 -12.44
CA LEU A 627 26.38 -17.02 -13.53
C LEU A 627 27.48 -18.03 -13.20
N ILE A 628 27.14 -19.32 -13.29
CA ILE A 628 28.09 -20.42 -13.20
C ILE A 628 28.34 -20.95 -14.62
N VAL A 629 29.59 -21.00 -15.03
CA VAL A 629 29.99 -21.60 -16.30
C VAL A 629 30.76 -22.87 -16.01
N VAL A 630 30.25 -24.01 -16.47
CA VAL A 630 30.94 -25.29 -16.42
C VAL A 630 31.72 -25.44 -17.71
N ASN A 631 33.02 -25.12 -17.68
CA ASN A 631 33.92 -25.31 -18.83
C ASN A 631 34.43 -26.74 -18.84
N ALA A 632 33.58 -27.71 -19.20
CA ALA A 632 34.01 -29.10 -19.24
C ALA A 632 35.14 -29.26 -20.27
N ALA A 633 36.34 -29.60 -19.80
CA ALA A 633 37.57 -29.65 -20.60
C ALA A 633 38.13 -31.07 -20.76
N TRP A 634 37.31 -32.10 -20.51
CA TRP A 634 37.79 -33.48 -20.57
C TRP A 634 37.40 -34.17 -21.88
N ASP A 635 38.43 -34.54 -22.63
CA ASP A 635 38.35 -35.42 -23.80
C ASP A 635 37.94 -36.83 -23.37
N GLY A 636 36.65 -37.06 -23.08
CA GLY A 636 36.22 -38.36 -22.55
C GLY A 636 34.81 -38.41 -22.00
N GLN A 637 34.34 -39.62 -21.69
CA GLN A 637 33.07 -39.89 -21.04
C GLN A 637 32.85 -38.93 -19.86
N VAL A 638 31.68 -38.29 -19.81
CA VAL A 638 31.32 -37.44 -18.68
C VAL A 638 31.37 -38.31 -17.43
N SER A 639 32.27 -38.02 -16.50
CA SER A 639 32.31 -38.80 -15.26
C SER A 639 31.00 -38.60 -14.50
N THR A 640 30.48 -39.67 -13.89
CA THR A 640 29.21 -39.67 -13.17
C THR A 640 29.12 -38.54 -12.14
N ALA A 641 30.26 -38.15 -11.54
CA ALA A 641 30.35 -37.03 -10.63
C ALA A 641 30.03 -35.67 -11.28
N LEU A 642 30.47 -35.43 -12.52
CA LEU A 642 30.14 -34.19 -13.25
C LEU A 642 28.65 -34.16 -13.64
N GLU A 643 28.04 -35.30 -13.94
CA GLU A 643 26.59 -35.40 -14.15
C GLU A 643 25.80 -35.08 -12.88
N VAL A 644 26.24 -35.59 -11.72
CA VAL A 644 25.65 -35.27 -10.41
C VAL A 644 25.73 -33.76 -10.15
N VAL A 645 26.87 -33.12 -10.40
CA VAL A 645 27.00 -31.66 -10.26
C VAL A 645 26.09 -30.91 -11.25
N CYS A 646 26.02 -31.34 -12.51
CA CYS A 646 25.15 -30.73 -13.50
C CYS A 646 23.66 -30.85 -13.12
N ASN A 647 23.24 -32.00 -12.59
CA ASN A 647 21.89 -32.22 -12.09
C ASN A 647 21.60 -31.33 -10.88
N GLN A 648 22.57 -31.19 -9.96
CA GLN A 648 22.44 -30.27 -8.84
C GLN A 648 22.33 -28.82 -9.31
N LEU A 649 23.14 -28.38 -10.28
CA LEU A 649 23.04 -27.05 -10.87
C LEU A 649 21.69 -26.81 -11.54
N LYS A 650 21.14 -27.84 -12.21
CA LYS A 650 19.79 -27.77 -12.79
C LYS A 650 18.73 -27.59 -11.69
N GLN A 651 18.83 -28.28 -10.56
CA GLN A 651 17.96 -28.07 -9.40
C GLN A 651 18.15 -26.67 -8.79
N ASP A 652 19.39 -26.19 -8.67
CA ASP A 652 19.68 -24.85 -8.17
C ASP A 652 19.09 -23.75 -9.07
N CYS A 653 19.09 -23.97 -10.39
CA CYS A 653 18.42 -23.13 -11.38
C CYS A 653 16.89 -23.15 -11.22
N LEU A 654 16.28 -24.34 -11.10
CA LEU A 654 14.84 -24.48 -10.81
C LEU A 654 14.44 -23.79 -9.50
N ASN A 655 15.30 -23.87 -8.48
CA ASN A 655 15.13 -23.22 -7.18
C ASN A 655 15.50 -21.71 -7.20
N LYS A 656 15.87 -21.16 -8.36
CA LYS A 656 16.27 -19.75 -8.55
C LYS A 656 17.42 -19.27 -7.67
N THR A 657 18.38 -20.15 -7.44
CA THR A 657 19.59 -19.87 -6.63
C THR A 657 20.89 -19.82 -7.44
N ALA A 658 20.82 -20.09 -8.75
CA ALA A 658 21.92 -20.01 -9.69
C ALA A 658 21.39 -19.85 -11.12
N THR A 659 22.23 -19.37 -12.03
CA THR A 659 22.07 -19.50 -13.48
C THR A 659 23.28 -20.28 -13.99
N ALA A 660 23.10 -21.23 -14.90
CA ALA A 660 24.19 -22.12 -15.30
C ALA A 660 24.30 -22.30 -16.82
N ILE A 661 25.52 -22.19 -17.34
CA ILE A 661 25.88 -22.60 -18.70
C ILE A 661 26.84 -23.79 -18.60
N VAL A 662 26.54 -24.87 -19.31
CA VAL A 662 27.44 -26.03 -19.44
C VAL A 662 27.98 -26.09 -20.85
N LEU A 663 29.29 -25.92 -21.00
CA LEU A 663 29.97 -25.98 -22.29
C LEU A 663 30.53 -27.39 -22.50
N LYS A 664 30.21 -28.02 -23.63
CA LYS A 664 30.71 -29.36 -23.99
C LYS A 664 31.11 -29.40 -25.47
N VAL A 665 32.18 -30.13 -25.79
CA VAL A 665 32.58 -30.40 -27.18
C VAL A 665 31.93 -31.71 -27.63
N ILE A 666 31.31 -31.70 -28.83
CA ILE A 666 30.75 -32.89 -29.49
C ILE A 666 31.93 -33.72 -30.01
N LYS A 667 31.86 -35.04 -29.83
CA LYS A 667 32.82 -35.97 -30.43
C LYS A 667 32.42 -36.31 -31.85
#